data_AF-A0A6G3XZE4-F1
#
_entry.id   AF-A0A6G3XZE4-F1
#
_cell.length_a   1.000
_cell.length_b   1.000
_cell.length_c   1.000
_cell.angle_alpha   90.00
_cell.angle_beta   90.00
_cell.angle_gamma   90.00
#
_symmetry.space_group_name_H-M   'P 1'
#
loop_
_entity.id
_entity.type
_entity.pdbx_description
1 polymer ?
#
loop_
_entity_poly.entity_id
_entity_poly.type
_entity_poly.pdbx_seq_one_letter_code
_entity_poly.pdbx_strand_id
1 'polypeptide(L)'
;MTHEADPEETSVSDPSQLFFNSALVAGTRLGGNIPAIITVGEAVPPVPLIRQDGPAATASWEEVAPVAAARLREQPIVLVANLSDLIPSDESSTSVSPVQAAIAQMQPPSDSAILGLLLPASLVTSRRHQSLRAAMTRKWQPASVVYSTGAFPELHASEQLVLLYLRARSAQPRVHAFRVPRTGDWRGIEQELTQLLALQAGSTTHGYVMSPPWTATVNWRFDPAAAATPQPVDRGSDAPTTVGRMSRTFGDLFERVNTARKDAFPHLSADAPGAVRLLRFRDFSGTGTLVPAEETDAVWAAVPPERQLQAGDIVMQSVLHQSTTRGPAVAVIDQEDLPAALEGSMNLAFRLKQPVEEHYLRLLAAYLNSPVLQGYAVGATIRRIRWKNLENLPLPTPDEAVANALDDLNTVRQRTLSWHSEANALRQSTFTGRDHEAARQRIITEGRVLRLRVEAAAQLDDSGYIYRTTLPYPIAMRWRNVEAKASIDSAPGPAYQAALDTAEILFCYCALVAAALTYQEGVTIPRMAAIRSRLSSGGTAPGFGDWVAVLQELPSAIKHLGVPTNHPVTEFASFGVDQNVVDARVRLYALRNDESHIRRADELDLPGVLQTALADLRFLLERALFLADLPLVDVTSVRWDSLRKHASVEYHRLMGDHPIVPISTSEQHHPGLEVGSLYVIDSERRFHLLRPFLMRQLCPRCRAWLTFHIDRLEKQKVVLKSLEHGHLLKDSSTRGALQHVGLLEELGAKGTAEE
;
A
#
# COMPACT_ATOMS: atom_id res chain seq x y z
N MET A 1 33.16 -21.95 60.81
CA MET A 1 32.20 -22.70 59.96
C MET A 1 31.38 -21.66 59.23
N THR A 2 32.00 -20.98 58.26
CA THR A 2 31.98 -21.30 56.81
C THR A 2 30.62 -21.00 56.19
N HIS A 3 30.45 -19.73 55.80
CA HIS A 3 29.56 -19.34 54.73
C HIS A 3 30.15 -19.86 53.42
N GLU A 4 29.48 -20.81 52.78
CA GLU A 4 29.72 -21.17 51.38
C GLU A 4 29.14 -20.06 50.50
N ALA A 5 30.00 -19.53 49.63
CA ALA A 5 29.65 -18.67 48.52
C ALA A 5 29.23 -19.56 47.35
N ASP A 6 28.02 -19.35 46.82
CA ASP A 6 27.62 -19.87 45.52
C ASP A 6 28.43 -19.17 44.42
N PRO A 7 28.89 -19.88 43.38
CA PRO A 7 29.68 -19.30 42.31
C PRO A 7 28.78 -18.49 41.37
N GLU A 8 29.13 -17.23 41.13
CA GLU A 8 28.64 -16.47 39.98
C GLU A 8 28.99 -17.23 38.70
N GLU A 9 27.98 -17.75 38.01
CA GLU A 9 28.08 -18.10 36.60
C GLU A 9 28.38 -16.81 35.81
N THR A 10 29.66 -16.60 35.52
CA THR A 10 30.09 -15.65 34.50
C THR A 10 29.57 -16.14 33.15
N SER A 11 28.49 -15.53 32.67
CA SER A 11 28.04 -15.73 31.29
C SER A 11 29.20 -15.38 30.36
N VAL A 12 29.71 -16.36 29.62
CA VAL A 12 30.73 -16.15 28.59
C VAL A 12 30.16 -15.18 27.57
N SER A 13 30.62 -13.92 27.61
CA SER A 13 30.30 -12.92 26.60
C SER A 13 30.77 -13.42 25.24
N ASP A 14 29.89 -13.36 24.24
CA ASP A 14 30.21 -13.73 22.85
C ASP A 14 31.47 -12.93 22.40
N PRO A 15 32.54 -13.60 21.90
CA PRO A 15 33.76 -12.94 21.42
C PRO A 15 33.49 -11.82 20.40
N SER A 16 32.38 -11.89 19.67
CA SER A 16 31.95 -10.84 18.75
C SER A 16 31.50 -9.56 19.48
N GLN A 17 30.98 -9.60 20.70
CA GLN A 17 30.56 -8.41 21.45
C GLN A 17 31.76 -7.58 21.94
N LEU A 18 32.78 -8.22 22.52
CA LEU A 18 34.02 -7.57 22.97
C LEU A 18 34.84 -6.97 21.80
N PHE A 19 34.70 -7.57 20.62
CA PHE A 19 35.37 -7.16 19.38
C PHE A 19 34.83 -5.83 18.81
N PHE A 20 33.54 -5.54 18.97
CA PHE A 20 32.91 -4.32 18.44
C PHE A 20 33.30 -3.06 19.23
N ASN A 21 33.34 -3.15 20.57
CA ASN A 21 33.63 -2.00 21.43
C ASN A 21 35.11 -1.56 21.34
N SER A 22 36.03 -2.52 21.18
CA SER A 22 37.47 -2.27 21.06
C SER A 22 37.84 -1.59 19.73
N ALA A 23 37.17 -1.95 18.63
CA ALA A 23 37.43 -1.40 17.29
C ALA A 23 36.96 0.06 17.14
N LEU A 24 35.83 0.41 17.76
CA LEU A 24 35.28 1.77 17.75
C LEU A 24 36.18 2.75 18.54
N VAL A 25 36.74 2.30 19.67
CA VAL A 25 37.70 3.06 20.49
C VAL A 25 39.07 3.16 19.81
N ALA A 26 39.55 2.08 19.18
CA ALA A 26 40.84 2.08 18.47
C ALA A 26 40.85 3.01 17.23
N GLY A 27 39.72 3.13 16.54
CA GLY A 27 39.55 4.08 15.43
C GLY A 27 39.87 5.52 15.84
N THR A 28 39.34 5.99 16.97
CA THR A 28 39.55 7.39 17.42
C THR A 28 41.00 7.78 17.74
N ARG A 29 41.93 6.81 17.81
CA ARG A 29 43.36 7.03 18.13
C ARG A 29 44.31 6.87 16.93
N LEU A 30 43.82 6.48 15.76
CA LEU A 30 44.64 6.25 14.56
C LEU A 30 44.60 7.46 13.63
N GLY A 31 45.48 8.43 13.90
CA GLY A 31 45.69 9.60 13.06
C GLY A 31 46.84 9.45 12.05
N GLY A 32 46.79 8.45 11.16
CA GLY A 32 47.88 8.20 10.22
C GLY A 32 47.50 7.52 8.90
N ASN A 33 48.11 7.99 7.80
CA ASN A 33 47.95 7.53 6.41
C ASN A 33 48.63 6.16 6.13
N ILE A 34 48.45 5.16 6.99
CA ILE A 34 49.15 3.86 6.86
C ILE A 34 48.15 2.72 7.11
N PRO A 35 48.10 1.67 6.25
CA PRO A 35 47.31 0.48 6.52
C PRO A 35 47.70 -0.15 7.85
N ALA A 36 46.74 -0.43 8.72
CA ALA A 36 46.98 -1.01 10.04
C ALA A 36 46.16 -2.28 10.25
N ILE A 37 46.78 -3.28 10.88
CA ILE A 37 46.11 -4.49 11.39
C ILE A 37 45.93 -4.29 12.90
N ILE A 38 44.69 -4.31 13.37
CA ILE A 38 44.37 -4.23 14.80
C ILE A 38 43.93 -5.62 15.26
N THR A 39 44.63 -6.16 16.26
CA THR A 39 44.29 -7.42 16.94
C THR A 39 43.62 -7.14 18.28
N VAL A 40 42.59 -7.90 18.65
CA VAL A 40 41.83 -7.71 19.89
C VAL A 40 42.14 -8.84 20.88
N GLY A 41 42.67 -8.52 22.06
CA GLY A 41 42.93 -9.48 23.14
C GLY A 41 41.78 -9.59 24.15
N GLU A 42 41.75 -10.69 24.92
CA GLU A 42 40.76 -10.96 25.97
C GLU A 42 40.80 -9.92 27.13
N ALA A 43 39.63 -9.69 27.72
CA ALA A 43 39.23 -8.51 28.50
C ALA A 43 39.99 -8.27 29.82
N VAL A 44 40.56 -7.06 30.00
CA VAL A 44 40.66 -6.25 31.25
C VAL A 44 40.90 -4.76 30.85
N PRO A 45 40.29 -3.73 31.48
CA PRO A 45 40.53 -2.33 31.15
C PRO A 45 41.83 -1.79 31.78
N PRO A 46 42.53 -0.79 31.20
CA PRO A 46 42.41 -0.23 29.86
C PRO A 46 43.29 -1.03 28.88
N VAL A 47 42.71 -1.41 27.74
CA VAL A 47 43.41 -2.17 26.69
C VAL A 47 44.67 -1.41 26.22
N PRO A 48 45.88 -1.99 26.33
CA PRO A 48 47.02 -1.45 25.62
C PRO A 48 46.79 -1.70 24.12
N LEU A 49 46.75 -0.62 23.33
CA LEU A 49 46.89 -0.72 21.88
C LEU A 49 48.24 -1.38 21.60
N ILE A 50 48.23 -2.65 21.21
CA ILE A 50 49.43 -3.25 20.62
C ILE A 50 49.50 -2.72 19.18
N ARG A 51 50.12 -1.55 19.00
CA ARG A 51 50.89 -1.31 17.78
C ARG A 51 52.06 -2.28 17.88
N GLN A 52 51.95 -3.44 17.24
CA GLN A 52 53.16 -4.23 17.03
C GLN A 52 53.93 -3.53 15.91
N ASP A 53 55.07 -2.96 16.26
CA ASP A 53 56.13 -2.57 15.34
C ASP A 53 56.66 -3.84 14.63
N GLY A 54 55.86 -4.38 13.72
CA GLY A 54 56.33 -5.17 12.59
C GLY A 54 56.63 -4.23 11.41
N PRO A 55 57.23 -4.69 10.31
CA PRO A 55 57.77 -3.86 9.22
C PRO A 55 56.67 -3.19 8.34
N ALA A 56 55.70 -2.52 8.95
CA ALA A 56 54.47 -2.04 8.33
C ALA A 56 54.27 -0.52 8.48
N ALA A 57 55.34 0.25 8.67
CA ALA A 57 55.27 1.70 8.51
C ALA A 57 55.27 2.13 7.01
N THR A 58 55.50 1.20 6.08
CA THR A 58 55.60 1.45 4.62
C THR A 58 55.00 0.32 3.76
N ALA A 59 54.25 -0.61 4.34
CA ALA A 59 53.87 -1.85 3.65
C ALA A 59 52.70 -1.65 2.67
N SER A 60 52.82 -2.21 1.46
CA SER A 60 51.75 -2.23 0.46
C SER A 60 50.64 -3.23 0.85
N TRP A 61 49.43 -3.10 0.30
CA TRP A 61 48.35 -4.07 0.55
C TRP A 61 48.68 -5.51 0.19
N GLU A 62 49.64 -5.73 -0.70
CA GLU A 62 50.15 -7.05 -1.08
C GLU A 62 50.96 -7.71 0.06
N GLU A 63 51.60 -6.90 0.91
CA GLU A 63 52.33 -7.36 2.09
C GLU A 63 51.41 -7.52 3.31
N VAL A 64 50.36 -6.69 3.39
CA VAL A 64 49.37 -6.73 4.49
C VAL A 64 48.49 -7.99 4.41
N ALA A 65 48.08 -8.41 3.21
CA ALA A 65 47.18 -9.54 3.01
C ALA A 65 47.66 -10.88 3.62
N PRO A 66 48.91 -11.35 3.40
CA PRO A 66 49.39 -12.61 3.98
C PRO A 66 49.53 -12.54 5.51
N VAL A 67 49.94 -11.38 6.04
CA VAL A 67 50.04 -11.16 7.50
C VAL A 67 48.65 -11.15 8.14
N ALA A 68 47.70 -10.45 7.54
CA ALA A 68 46.30 -10.44 7.97
C ALA A 68 45.70 -11.86 7.94
N ALA A 69 45.94 -12.63 6.87
CA ALA A 69 45.46 -14.00 6.76
C ALA A 69 46.10 -14.97 7.79
N ALA A 70 47.36 -14.75 8.16
CA ALA A 70 48.00 -15.50 9.24
C ALA A 70 47.39 -15.15 10.60
N ARG A 71 47.18 -13.85 10.90
CA ARG A 71 46.59 -13.40 12.17
C ARG A 71 45.13 -13.77 12.35
N LEU A 72 44.37 -13.75 11.26
CA LEU A 72 42.96 -14.14 11.25
C LEU A 72 42.74 -15.61 11.66
N ARG A 73 43.77 -16.47 11.55
CA ARG A 73 43.75 -17.86 12.07
C ARG A 73 43.84 -17.93 13.59
N GLU A 74 44.43 -16.92 14.21
CA GLU A 74 44.69 -16.87 15.66
C GLU A 74 43.58 -16.10 16.37
N GLN A 75 43.08 -15.02 15.78
CA GLN A 75 42.12 -14.11 16.41
C GLN A 75 41.40 -13.21 15.38
N PRO A 76 40.25 -12.61 15.76
CA PRO A 76 39.61 -11.57 14.97
C PRO A 76 40.52 -10.36 14.71
N ILE A 77 40.45 -9.80 13.51
CA ILE A 77 41.26 -8.62 13.13
C ILE A 77 40.42 -7.53 12.48
N VAL A 78 40.81 -6.27 12.67
CA VAL A 78 40.27 -5.12 11.94
C VAL A 78 41.35 -4.54 11.04
N LEU A 79 41.05 -4.43 9.75
CA LEU A 79 41.89 -3.74 8.79
C LEU A 79 41.40 -2.31 8.62
N VAL A 80 42.30 -1.36 8.86
CA VAL A 80 42.05 0.06 8.62
C VAL A 80 42.68 0.41 7.29
N ALA A 81 41.85 0.78 6.32
CA ALA A 81 42.34 1.15 5.02
C ALA A 81 42.83 2.60 4.99
N ASN A 82 43.99 2.81 4.35
CA ASN A 82 44.47 4.14 4.08
C ASN A 82 43.54 4.85 3.10
N LEU A 83 43.05 6.02 3.48
CA LEU A 83 42.03 6.76 2.72
C LEU A 83 42.56 7.28 1.38
N SER A 84 43.87 7.58 1.28
CA SER A 84 44.49 7.99 0.02
C SER A 84 44.56 6.85 -1.01
N ASP A 85 44.66 5.60 -0.56
CA ASP A 85 44.72 4.41 -1.44
C ASP A 85 43.33 3.97 -1.93
N LEU A 86 42.28 4.61 -1.39
CA LEU A 86 40.87 4.31 -1.65
C LEU A 86 40.20 5.34 -2.58
N ILE A 87 40.88 6.43 -2.90
CA ILE A 87 40.47 7.40 -3.90
C ILE A 87 41.03 6.90 -5.23
N PRO A 88 40.22 6.42 -6.18
CA PRO A 88 40.72 6.06 -7.49
C PRO A 88 41.30 7.32 -8.13
N SER A 89 42.56 7.29 -8.55
CA SER A 89 43.08 8.26 -9.52
C SER A 89 42.16 8.21 -10.76
N ASP A 90 42.01 9.34 -11.46
CA ASP A 90 41.17 9.44 -12.67
C ASP A 90 41.66 8.54 -13.84
N GLU A 91 42.66 7.67 -13.62
CA GLU A 91 43.22 6.75 -14.60
C GLU A 91 42.56 5.36 -14.56
N SER A 92 41.87 5.02 -15.66
CA SER A 92 41.34 3.71 -16.08
C SER A 92 40.48 2.91 -15.06
N SER A 93 39.22 2.64 -15.44
CA SER A 93 38.25 1.83 -14.68
C SER A 93 38.56 0.32 -14.61
N THR A 94 39.77 -0.10 -14.97
CA THR A 94 40.18 -1.52 -15.07
C THR A 94 41.20 -1.94 -14.02
N SER A 95 41.80 -1.01 -13.27
CA SER A 95 42.69 -1.37 -12.17
C SER A 95 41.89 -1.84 -10.94
N VAL A 96 42.18 -3.06 -10.49
CA VAL A 96 41.64 -3.61 -9.23
C VAL A 96 42.28 -2.81 -8.10
N SER A 97 41.47 -2.21 -7.20
CA SER A 97 42.06 -1.47 -6.09
C SER A 97 42.93 -2.41 -5.23
N PRO A 98 44.06 -1.95 -4.66
CA PRO A 98 44.92 -2.79 -3.83
C PRO A 98 44.15 -3.46 -2.67
N VAL A 99 43.14 -2.77 -2.13
CA VAL A 99 42.22 -3.31 -1.12
C VAL A 99 41.34 -4.44 -1.67
N GLN A 100 40.83 -4.30 -2.88
CA GLN A 100 40.07 -5.36 -3.55
C GLN A 100 40.93 -6.60 -3.79
N ALA A 101 42.19 -6.42 -4.22
CA ALA A 101 43.12 -7.51 -4.43
C ALA A 101 43.46 -8.25 -3.11
N ALA A 102 43.74 -7.50 -2.04
CA ALA A 102 44.01 -8.04 -0.72
C ALA A 102 42.82 -8.85 -0.17
N ILE A 103 41.60 -8.30 -0.22
CA ILE A 103 40.40 -9.01 0.27
C ILE A 103 40.07 -10.24 -0.58
N ALA A 104 40.29 -10.18 -1.90
CA ALA A 104 40.07 -11.33 -2.78
C ALA A 104 41.03 -12.50 -2.46
N GLN A 105 42.24 -12.22 -1.95
CA GLN A 105 43.22 -13.23 -1.56
C GLN A 105 42.94 -13.83 -0.18
N MET A 106 42.34 -13.08 0.74
CA MET A 106 42.00 -13.57 2.08
C MET A 106 40.86 -14.60 2.05
N GLN A 107 41.08 -15.73 2.71
CA GLN A 107 40.08 -16.77 2.95
C GLN A 107 39.71 -16.80 4.43
N PRO A 108 38.44 -17.04 4.78
CA PRO A 108 38.08 -17.31 6.17
C PRO A 108 38.76 -18.62 6.63
N PRO A 109 39.59 -18.60 7.67
CA PRO A 109 40.28 -19.79 8.16
C PRO A 109 39.38 -20.78 8.91
N SER A 110 38.22 -20.32 9.38
CA SER A 110 37.20 -21.11 10.06
C SER A 110 35.83 -20.46 9.86
N ASP A 111 34.75 -21.19 10.19
CA ASP A 111 33.38 -20.68 10.15
C ASP A 111 33.14 -19.55 11.18
N SER A 112 33.96 -19.51 12.22
CA SER A 112 33.93 -18.50 13.28
C SER A 112 34.82 -17.28 13.02
N ALA A 113 35.57 -17.25 11.91
CA ALA A 113 36.49 -16.17 11.63
C ALA A 113 35.76 -14.84 11.35
N ILE A 114 36.19 -13.78 12.03
CA ILE A 114 35.64 -12.43 11.87
C ILE A 114 36.72 -11.48 11.35
N LEU A 115 36.43 -10.84 10.23
CA LEU A 115 37.24 -9.79 9.61
C LEU A 115 36.49 -8.47 9.67
N GLY A 116 37.02 -7.49 10.39
CA GLY A 116 36.54 -6.11 10.36
C GLY A 116 37.25 -5.29 9.29
N LEU A 117 36.53 -4.44 8.58
CA LEU A 117 37.05 -3.49 7.60
C LEU A 117 36.54 -2.08 7.93
N LEU A 118 37.45 -1.15 8.21
CA LEU A 118 37.10 0.27 8.34
C LEU A 118 37.31 0.96 6.99
N LEU A 119 36.22 1.41 6.38
CA LEU A 119 36.17 1.94 5.01
C LEU A 119 35.34 3.23 4.93
N PRO A 120 35.54 4.07 3.91
CA PRO A 120 34.53 5.06 3.51
C PRO A 120 33.22 4.39 3.13
N ALA A 121 32.10 4.95 3.60
CA ALA A 121 30.75 4.45 3.30
C ALA A 121 30.47 4.39 1.78
N SER A 122 31.09 5.26 0.99
CA SER A 122 30.96 5.28 -0.47
C SER A 122 31.45 3.99 -1.15
N LEU A 123 32.37 3.23 -0.54
CA LEU A 123 32.88 1.96 -1.09
C LEU A 123 31.85 0.82 -0.99
N VAL A 124 31.01 0.83 0.05
CA VAL A 124 29.96 -0.18 0.23
C VAL A 124 28.61 0.28 -0.33
N THR A 125 28.41 1.58 -0.52
CA THR A 125 27.12 2.12 -0.98
C THR A 125 27.05 2.49 -2.46
N SER A 126 28.18 2.85 -3.10
CA SER A 126 28.19 3.30 -4.49
C SER A 126 28.17 2.15 -5.49
N ARG A 127 27.43 2.30 -6.61
CA ARG A 127 27.49 1.36 -7.74
C ARG A 127 28.89 1.27 -8.37
N ARG A 128 29.70 2.33 -8.29
CA ARG A 128 31.09 2.36 -8.82
C ARG A 128 31.97 1.26 -8.20
N HIS A 129 31.67 0.83 -6.97
CA HIS A 129 32.43 -0.16 -6.22
C HIS A 129 31.73 -1.53 -6.14
N GLN A 130 30.83 -1.83 -7.08
CA GLN A 130 30.15 -3.12 -7.15
C GLN A 130 31.14 -4.30 -7.31
N SER A 131 32.24 -4.10 -8.04
CA SER A 131 33.31 -5.10 -8.20
C SER A 131 33.99 -5.46 -6.88
N LEU A 132 34.26 -4.45 -6.04
CA LEU A 132 34.79 -4.64 -4.68
C LEU A 132 33.79 -5.44 -3.83
N ARG A 133 32.50 -5.07 -3.82
CA ARG A 133 31.48 -5.85 -3.10
C ARG A 133 31.38 -7.28 -3.62
N ALA A 134 31.43 -7.47 -4.95
CA ALA A 134 31.44 -8.80 -5.54
C ALA A 134 32.63 -9.63 -5.06
N ALA A 135 33.84 -9.04 -5.05
CA ALA A 135 35.04 -9.69 -4.55
C ALA A 135 34.91 -10.09 -3.07
N MET A 136 34.38 -9.21 -2.22
CA MET A 136 34.12 -9.50 -0.81
C MET A 136 33.12 -10.65 -0.66
N THR A 137 31.95 -10.56 -1.29
CA THR A 137 30.85 -11.53 -1.13
C THR A 137 31.10 -12.92 -1.70
N ARG A 138 32.19 -13.11 -2.47
CA ARG A 138 32.53 -14.43 -3.02
C ARG A 138 32.90 -15.42 -1.91
N LYS A 139 33.69 -14.98 -0.94
CA LYS A 139 34.27 -15.80 0.13
C LYS A 139 33.76 -15.41 1.51
N TRP A 140 33.36 -14.15 1.65
CA TRP A 140 32.91 -13.56 2.89
C TRP A 140 31.43 -13.24 2.84
N GLN A 141 30.84 -13.10 4.03
CA GLN A 141 29.47 -12.67 4.20
C GLN A 141 29.44 -11.51 5.20
N PRO A 142 28.74 -10.39 4.91
CA PRO A 142 28.50 -9.36 5.90
C PRO A 142 27.78 -9.93 7.12
N ALA A 143 28.29 -9.61 8.31
CA ALA A 143 27.68 -9.92 9.60
C ALA A 143 27.09 -8.67 10.23
N SER A 144 27.79 -7.54 10.15
CA SER A 144 27.28 -6.26 10.63
C SER A 144 27.90 -5.09 9.88
N VAL A 145 27.17 -3.98 9.82
CA VAL A 145 27.57 -2.75 9.14
C VAL A 145 27.25 -1.57 10.04
N VAL A 146 28.30 -0.95 10.56
CA VAL A 146 28.19 0.16 11.50
C VAL A 146 28.60 1.45 10.82
N TYR A 147 27.65 2.38 10.68
CA TYR A 147 27.87 3.68 10.09
C TYR A 147 28.19 4.72 11.14
N SER A 148 29.23 5.51 10.89
CA SER A 148 29.55 6.67 11.71
C SER A 148 29.81 7.90 10.83
N THR A 149 29.45 9.08 11.32
CA THR A 149 29.65 10.36 10.61
C THR A 149 30.41 11.32 11.50
N GLY A 150 31.56 11.82 11.06
CA GLY A 150 32.36 12.77 11.84
C GLY A 150 33.04 12.20 13.08
N ALA A 151 33.29 10.88 13.14
CA ALA A 151 33.96 10.24 14.28
C ALA A 151 35.47 10.50 14.36
N PHE A 152 36.07 11.01 13.29
CA PHE A 152 37.51 11.26 13.21
C PHE A 152 37.76 12.75 13.06
N PRO A 153 38.49 13.40 13.99
CA PRO A 153 38.76 14.84 13.94
C PRO A 153 39.48 15.29 12.65
N GLU A 154 40.23 14.37 12.04
CA GLU A 154 41.05 14.60 10.84
C GLU A 154 40.24 14.48 9.53
N LEU A 155 39.00 14.00 9.59
CA LEU A 155 38.11 13.89 8.44
C LEU A 155 37.05 14.98 8.47
N HIS A 156 36.64 15.44 7.28
CA HIS A 156 35.57 16.42 7.18
C HIS A 156 34.29 15.88 7.84
N ALA A 157 33.56 16.74 8.58
CA ALA A 157 32.39 16.33 9.37
C ALA A 157 31.22 15.72 8.56
N SER A 158 31.27 15.84 7.22
CA SER A 158 30.33 15.20 6.29
C SER A 158 30.75 13.80 5.85
N GLU A 159 31.99 13.38 6.10
CA GLU A 159 32.47 12.05 5.71
C GLU A 159 31.84 10.98 6.57
N GLN A 160 31.29 9.97 5.89
CA GLN A 160 30.72 8.80 6.52
C GLN A 160 31.69 7.63 6.40
N LEU A 161 32.04 7.04 7.53
CA LEU A 161 32.79 5.81 7.59
C LEU A 161 31.85 4.65 7.91
N VAL A 162 32.25 3.49 7.45
CA VAL A 162 31.60 2.24 7.73
C VAL A 162 32.60 1.27 8.32
N LEU A 163 32.24 0.67 9.45
CA LEU A 163 32.92 -0.49 10.00
C LEU A 163 32.10 -1.72 9.59
N LEU A 164 32.65 -2.46 8.64
CA LEU A 164 32.03 -3.62 8.04
C LEU A 164 32.65 -4.89 8.63
N TYR A 165 31.81 -5.71 9.25
CA TYR A 165 32.22 -7.01 9.75
C TYR A 165 31.83 -8.11 8.79
N LEU A 166 32.80 -8.95 8.46
CA LEU A 166 32.70 -10.05 7.54
C LEU A 166 32.96 -11.36 8.28
N ARG A 167 32.17 -12.39 7.96
CA ARG A 167 32.33 -13.76 8.45
C ARG A 167 32.38 -14.76 7.31
N ALA A 168 32.73 -16.01 7.62
CA ALA A 168 32.55 -17.11 6.68
C ALA A 168 31.08 -17.23 6.25
N ARG A 169 30.84 -17.67 5.01
CA ARG A 169 29.48 -17.79 4.48
C ARG A 169 28.70 -18.86 5.26
N SER A 170 27.49 -18.54 5.69
CA SER A 170 26.57 -19.46 6.35
C SER A 170 25.26 -19.62 5.58
N ALA A 171 24.54 -20.71 5.84
CA ALA A 171 23.24 -20.99 5.19
C ALA A 171 22.13 -20.00 5.57
N GLN A 172 22.28 -19.29 6.69
CA GLN A 172 21.32 -18.29 7.18
C GLN A 172 22.01 -16.94 7.37
N PRO A 173 22.08 -16.11 6.31
CA PRO A 173 22.74 -14.82 6.41
C PRO A 173 21.90 -13.82 7.17
N ARG A 174 22.51 -13.20 8.19
CA ARG A 174 21.93 -12.09 8.93
C ARG A 174 22.93 -10.95 8.98
N VAL A 175 22.43 -9.75 8.79
CA VAL A 175 23.24 -8.54 8.82
C VAL A 175 22.61 -7.54 9.77
N HIS A 176 23.38 -7.12 10.76
CA HIS A 176 23.00 -6.06 11.69
C HIS A 176 23.49 -4.72 11.14
N ALA A 177 22.57 -3.83 10.78
CA ALA A 177 22.90 -2.48 10.34
C ALA A 177 22.70 -1.51 11.51
N PHE A 178 23.71 -0.73 11.87
CA PHE A 178 23.65 0.23 12.96
C PHE A 178 24.21 1.59 12.52
N ARG A 179 23.64 2.69 13.01
CA ARG A 179 24.15 4.04 12.77
C ARG A 179 24.44 4.72 14.09
N VAL A 180 25.71 5.02 14.33
CA VAL A 180 26.14 5.75 15.52
C VAL A 180 25.53 7.17 15.50
N PRO A 181 24.72 7.55 16.50
CA PRO A 181 24.17 8.89 16.57
C PRO A 181 25.27 9.91 16.82
N ARG A 182 25.10 11.14 16.30
CA ARG A 182 26.10 12.23 16.48
C ARG A 182 26.16 12.77 17.91
N THR A 183 25.11 12.56 18.68
CA THR A 183 24.93 13.05 20.05
C THR A 183 24.27 11.96 20.88
N GLY A 184 24.86 11.59 22.02
CA GLY A 184 24.31 10.58 22.91
C GLY A 184 25.33 10.14 23.97
N ASP A 185 24.84 9.55 25.05
CA ASP A 185 25.69 8.87 26.04
C ASP A 185 26.25 7.58 25.42
N TRP A 186 27.57 7.43 25.44
CA TRP A 186 28.27 6.28 24.87
C TRP A 186 27.81 4.96 25.50
N ARG A 187 27.47 4.97 26.80
CA ARG A 187 26.93 3.79 27.48
C ARG A 187 25.57 3.38 26.92
N GLY A 188 24.71 4.35 26.61
CA GLY A 188 23.41 4.08 25.99
C GLY A 188 23.55 3.53 24.57
N ILE A 189 24.50 4.07 23.79
CA ILE A 189 24.80 3.58 22.43
C ILE A 189 25.35 2.14 22.49
N GLU A 190 26.23 1.84 23.43
CA GLU A 190 26.81 0.51 23.64
C GLU A 190 25.74 -0.51 24.03
N GLN A 191 24.85 -0.15 24.96
CA GLN A 191 23.72 -1.01 25.37
C GLN A 191 22.79 -1.29 24.20
N GLU A 192 22.48 -0.28 23.39
CA GLU A 192 21.60 -0.44 22.25
C GLU A 192 22.22 -1.30 21.15
N LEU A 193 23.50 -1.10 20.84
CA LEU A 193 24.21 -1.94 19.89
C LEU A 193 24.26 -3.41 20.37
N THR A 194 24.51 -3.61 21.67
CA THR A 194 24.48 -4.95 22.30
C THR A 194 23.10 -5.59 22.15
N GLN A 195 22.04 -4.82 22.42
CA GLN A 195 20.67 -5.28 22.22
C GLN A 195 20.41 -5.66 20.76
N LEU A 196 20.85 -4.83 19.81
CA LEU A 196 20.68 -5.09 18.39
C LEU A 196 21.37 -6.38 17.95
N LEU A 197 22.62 -6.61 18.36
CA LEU A 197 23.37 -7.82 18.00
C LEU A 197 22.71 -9.10 18.54
N ALA A 198 21.99 -9.02 19.66
CA ALA A 198 21.22 -10.13 20.21
C ALA A 198 19.91 -10.42 19.44
N LEU A 199 19.38 -9.44 18.69
CA LEU A 199 18.13 -9.61 17.94
C LEU A 199 18.30 -10.59 16.78
N GLN A 200 17.29 -11.46 16.62
CA GLN A 200 17.17 -12.38 15.48
C GLN A 200 16.50 -11.69 14.28
N ALA A 201 15.62 -10.73 14.54
CA ALA A 201 14.90 -9.88 13.60
C ALA A 201 14.42 -8.60 14.32
N GLY A 202 14.04 -7.56 13.57
CA GLY A 202 13.49 -6.32 14.13
C GLY A 202 14.49 -5.16 14.16
N SER A 203 14.20 -4.14 14.96
CA SER A 203 14.98 -2.89 15.01
C SER A 203 15.08 -2.31 16.42
N THR A 204 16.17 -1.60 16.66
CA THR A 204 16.34 -0.63 17.75
C THR A 204 16.20 0.79 17.21
N THR A 205 16.38 1.81 18.06
CA THR A 205 16.31 3.23 17.69
C THR A 205 17.25 3.61 16.54
N HIS A 206 18.45 3.02 16.53
CA HIS A 206 19.56 3.37 15.65
C HIS A 206 20.04 2.21 14.78
N GLY A 207 19.39 1.04 14.82
CA GLY A 207 19.75 -0.06 13.95
C GLY A 207 18.68 -1.13 13.78
N TYR A 208 18.94 -2.08 12.90
CA TYR A 208 17.99 -3.11 12.51
C TYR A 208 18.67 -4.37 11.98
N VAL A 209 17.98 -5.49 12.08
CA VAL A 209 18.44 -6.80 11.62
C VAL A 209 17.77 -7.13 10.29
N MET A 210 18.59 -7.41 9.27
CA MET A 210 18.12 -7.81 7.95
C MET A 210 18.41 -9.29 7.68
N SER A 211 17.44 -9.96 7.04
CA SER A 211 17.56 -11.33 6.52
C SER A 211 17.27 -11.42 5.00
N PRO A 212 18.15 -10.89 4.12
CA PRO A 212 18.31 -11.46 2.77
C PRO A 212 19.79 -11.48 2.30
N PRO A 213 20.14 -12.17 1.20
CA PRO A 213 21.53 -12.24 0.76
C PRO A 213 22.03 -10.84 0.35
N TRP A 214 23.01 -10.32 1.08
CA TRP A 214 23.77 -9.14 0.70
C TRP A 214 24.67 -9.50 -0.48
N THR A 215 24.09 -9.44 -1.67
CA THR A 215 24.81 -9.67 -2.92
C THR A 215 25.55 -8.41 -3.35
N ALA A 216 26.47 -8.57 -4.31
CA ALA A 216 27.23 -7.45 -4.88
C ALA A 216 26.34 -6.33 -5.47
N THR A 217 25.15 -6.68 -5.95
CA THR A 217 24.20 -5.78 -6.61
C THR A 217 23.41 -4.93 -5.61
N VAL A 218 23.33 -5.34 -4.34
CA VAL A 218 22.64 -4.60 -3.29
C VAL A 218 23.54 -3.48 -2.77
N ASN A 219 22.96 -2.30 -2.62
CA ASN A 219 23.60 -1.18 -1.92
C ASN A 219 23.52 -1.45 -0.41
N TRP A 220 24.65 -1.46 0.27
CA TRP A 220 24.76 -1.79 1.68
C TRP A 220 24.42 -0.65 2.64
N ARG A 221 23.75 0.40 2.14
CA ARG A 221 23.39 1.63 2.85
C ARG A 221 22.46 1.36 4.04
N PHE A 222 22.69 2.10 5.12
CA PHE A 222 21.72 2.21 6.21
C PHE A 222 20.44 2.89 5.74
N ASP A 223 19.33 2.15 5.75
CA ASP A 223 18.00 2.62 5.40
C ASP A 223 17.00 2.26 6.52
N PRO A 224 16.62 3.22 7.37
CA PRO A 224 15.67 2.95 8.45
C PRO A 224 14.27 2.58 7.93
N ALA A 225 13.91 2.90 6.69
CA ALA A 225 12.65 2.46 6.10
C ALA A 225 12.65 0.96 5.77
N ALA A 226 13.83 0.35 5.56
CA ALA A 226 13.96 -1.09 5.34
C ALA A 226 13.65 -1.93 6.59
N ALA A 227 13.62 -1.31 7.78
CA ALA A 227 13.19 -1.94 9.03
C ALA A 227 11.66 -2.01 9.19
N ALA A 228 10.93 -1.11 8.52
CA ALA A 228 9.48 -0.96 8.63
C ALA A 228 8.69 -1.79 7.60
N THR A 229 9.37 -2.46 6.69
CA THR A 229 8.73 -3.40 5.76
C THR A 229 8.77 -4.80 6.38
N PRO A 230 7.63 -5.36 6.86
CA PRO A 230 7.53 -6.80 6.97
C PRO A 230 7.92 -7.34 5.60
N GLN A 231 8.88 -8.26 5.54
CA GLN A 231 9.16 -8.92 4.28
C GLN A 231 7.85 -9.47 3.72
N PRO A 232 7.62 -9.41 2.40
CA PRO A 232 6.60 -10.24 1.80
C PRO A 232 6.98 -11.67 2.19
N VAL A 233 6.23 -12.23 3.14
CA VAL A 233 6.18 -13.66 3.34
C VAL A 233 5.92 -14.21 1.96
N ASP A 234 6.77 -15.13 1.53
CA ASP A 234 6.57 -15.99 0.37
C ASP A 234 5.30 -16.81 0.62
N ARG A 235 4.14 -16.13 0.56
CA ARG A 235 2.83 -16.73 0.38
C ARG A 235 2.89 -17.25 -1.04
N GLY A 236 2.92 -18.57 -1.16
CA GLY A 236 3.06 -19.31 -2.40
C GLY A 236 2.51 -18.55 -3.61
N SER A 237 3.42 -18.17 -4.49
CA SER A 237 3.41 -18.34 -5.95
C SER A 237 2.09 -18.70 -6.67
N ASP A 238 0.95 -18.11 -6.33
CA ASP A 238 -0.31 -18.25 -7.07
C ASP A 238 -0.91 -16.89 -7.51
N ALA A 239 -0.26 -15.77 -7.19
CA ALA A 239 -0.47 -14.55 -7.97
C ALA A 239 0.45 -14.62 -9.19
N PRO A 240 -0.08 -14.63 -10.43
CA PRO A 240 0.78 -14.59 -11.62
C PRO A 240 1.55 -13.27 -11.58
N THR A 241 2.80 -13.35 -11.15
CA THR A 241 3.80 -12.31 -11.34
C THR A 241 3.74 -11.92 -12.80
N THR A 242 3.25 -10.71 -13.05
CA THR A 242 3.10 -10.06 -14.35
C THR A 242 4.48 -9.66 -14.88
N VAL A 243 5.45 -10.58 -14.82
CA VAL A 243 6.83 -10.45 -15.31
C VAL A 243 6.90 -10.66 -16.83
N GLY A 244 5.75 -10.74 -17.51
CA GLY A 244 5.66 -10.98 -18.95
C GLY A 244 5.37 -9.75 -19.83
N ARG A 245 5.05 -8.56 -19.28
CA ARG A 245 4.90 -7.34 -20.11
C ARG A 245 6.12 -6.45 -19.93
N MET A 246 6.87 -6.24 -21.00
CA MET A 246 8.02 -5.35 -21.05
C MET A 246 7.61 -3.96 -20.51
N SER A 247 8.06 -3.60 -19.31
CA SER A 247 7.90 -2.25 -18.77
C SER A 247 8.66 -1.30 -19.70
N ARG A 248 7.95 -0.33 -20.29
CA ARG A 248 8.60 0.74 -21.05
C ARG A 248 9.53 1.50 -20.11
N THR A 249 10.70 1.90 -20.61
CA THR A 249 11.60 2.73 -19.81
C THR A 249 11.22 4.20 -19.94
N PHE A 250 11.66 5.01 -18.97
CA PHE A 250 11.48 6.45 -19.01
C PHE A 250 12.10 7.08 -20.27
N GLY A 251 13.27 6.62 -20.70
CA GLY A 251 13.95 7.09 -21.91
C GLY A 251 13.19 6.75 -23.19
N ASP A 252 12.37 5.70 -23.20
CA ASP A 252 11.52 5.36 -24.34
C ASP A 252 10.38 6.37 -24.50
N LEU A 253 9.76 6.74 -23.37
CA LEU A 253 8.50 7.49 -23.35
C LEU A 253 8.70 9.02 -23.35
N PHE A 254 9.76 9.50 -22.69
CA PHE A 254 10.00 10.92 -22.48
C PHE A 254 11.18 11.44 -23.29
N GLU A 255 11.09 12.69 -23.70
CA GLU A 255 12.22 13.52 -24.11
C GLU A 255 12.45 14.65 -23.12
N ARG A 256 13.68 15.16 -23.09
CA ARG A 256 14.06 16.24 -22.18
C ARG A 256 13.67 17.58 -22.78
N VAL A 257 12.92 18.38 -22.04
CA VAL A 257 12.66 19.78 -22.40
C VAL A 257 13.84 20.66 -21.99
N ASN A 258 14.24 21.58 -22.87
CA ASN A 258 15.32 22.52 -22.60
C ASN A 258 14.87 23.56 -21.58
N THR A 259 15.60 23.64 -20.47
CA THR A 259 15.28 24.55 -19.38
C THR A 259 15.91 25.93 -19.57
N ALA A 260 15.28 26.95 -19.01
CA ALA A 260 15.81 28.30 -18.96
C ALA A 260 16.88 28.41 -17.87
N ARG A 261 17.94 29.21 -18.12
CA ARG A 261 18.81 29.70 -17.04
C ARG A 261 18.25 31.05 -16.60
N LYS A 262 18.18 31.26 -15.28
CA LYS A 262 17.61 32.47 -14.68
C LYS A 262 18.24 33.76 -15.25
N ASP A 263 19.55 33.77 -15.43
CA ASP A 263 20.29 34.96 -15.89
C ASP A 263 20.38 35.07 -17.42
N ALA A 264 19.79 34.13 -18.18
CA ALA A 264 19.93 34.10 -19.63
C ALA A 264 18.90 34.97 -20.36
N PHE A 265 17.86 35.44 -19.68
CA PHE A 265 16.73 36.14 -20.31
C PHE A 265 16.39 37.44 -19.57
N PRO A 266 16.03 38.52 -20.30
CA PRO A 266 15.59 39.77 -19.68
C PRO A 266 14.35 39.55 -18.82
N HIS A 267 14.37 40.08 -17.59
CA HIS A 267 13.20 40.11 -16.72
C HIS A 267 12.14 41.08 -17.28
N LEU A 268 10.89 40.66 -17.21
CA LEU A 268 9.73 41.43 -17.65
C LEU A 268 8.76 41.64 -16.49
N SER A 269 7.85 42.61 -16.62
CA SER A 269 6.64 42.66 -15.80
C SER A 269 5.63 41.61 -16.27
N ALA A 270 4.72 41.18 -15.40
CA ALA A 270 3.68 40.21 -15.73
C ALA A 270 2.84 40.65 -16.94
N ASP A 271 2.54 41.96 -17.03
CA ASP A 271 1.71 42.53 -18.10
C ASP A 271 2.46 42.80 -19.42
N ALA A 272 3.76 42.51 -19.48
CA ALA A 272 4.54 42.78 -20.68
C ALA A 272 4.17 41.79 -21.81
N PRO A 273 4.05 42.22 -23.07
CA PRO A 273 3.79 41.33 -24.20
C PRO A 273 4.89 40.25 -24.31
N GLY A 274 4.49 38.98 -24.33
CA GLY A 274 5.42 37.85 -24.38
C GLY A 274 6.11 37.52 -23.05
N ALA A 275 5.60 38.03 -21.93
CA ALA A 275 6.04 37.61 -20.60
C ALA A 275 5.71 36.12 -20.37
N VAL A 276 6.72 35.33 -20.00
CA VAL A 276 6.59 33.91 -19.67
C VAL A 276 6.96 33.71 -18.21
N ARG A 277 6.14 32.98 -17.46
CA ARG A 277 6.41 32.67 -16.05
C ARG A 277 7.59 31.71 -15.94
N LEU A 278 8.62 32.08 -15.18
CA LEU A 278 9.73 31.20 -14.85
C LEU A 278 9.43 30.40 -13.58
N LEU A 279 9.16 29.10 -13.75
CA LEU A 279 8.94 28.16 -12.65
C LEU A 279 10.27 27.81 -11.96
N ARG A 280 10.35 28.07 -10.66
CA ARG A 280 11.54 27.85 -9.83
C ARG A 280 11.28 26.73 -8.83
N PHE A 281 12.32 26.33 -8.10
CA PHE A 281 12.23 25.27 -7.10
C PHE A 281 11.09 25.46 -6.08
N ARG A 282 10.77 26.70 -5.70
CA ARG A 282 9.72 27.04 -4.72
C ARG A 282 8.30 27.05 -5.28
N ASP A 283 8.15 27.05 -6.60
CA ASP A 283 6.83 27.08 -7.26
C ASP A 283 6.18 25.68 -7.28
N PHE A 284 6.90 24.65 -6.85
CA PHE A 284 6.36 23.31 -6.66
C PHE A 284 5.78 23.16 -5.26
N SER A 285 4.49 22.82 -5.19
CA SER A 285 3.91 22.36 -3.93
C SER A 285 4.43 20.96 -3.58
N GLY A 286 4.56 20.66 -2.28
CA GLY A 286 4.78 19.29 -1.81
C GLY A 286 3.60 18.34 -2.07
N THR A 287 2.57 18.81 -2.78
CA THR A 287 1.32 18.11 -3.07
C THR A 287 1.19 17.69 -4.53
N GLY A 288 2.19 17.97 -5.37
CA GLY A 288 2.22 17.57 -6.77
C GLY A 288 1.51 18.53 -7.72
N THR A 289 1.26 19.76 -7.29
CA THR A 289 0.69 20.86 -8.08
C THR A 289 1.63 22.05 -8.11
N LEU A 290 1.45 22.98 -9.05
CA LEU A 290 2.14 24.25 -9.03
C LEU A 290 1.43 25.25 -8.12
N VAL A 291 2.20 26.09 -7.44
CA VAL A 291 1.66 27.20 -6.64
C VAL A 291 1.22 28.32 -7.62
N PRO A 292 0.05 28.94 -7.44
CA PRO A 292 -0.39 30.07 -8.27
C PRO A 292 0.62 31.22 -8.27
N ALA A 293 0.69 31.97 -9.37
CA ALA A 293 1.63 33.07 -9.52
C ALA A 293 1.38 34.21 -8.50
N GLU A 294 0.13 34.38 -8.08
CA GLU A 294 -0.30 35.39 -7.10
C GLU A 294 0.19 35.10 -5.68
N GLU A 295 0.46 33.83 -5.38
CA GLU A 295 0.90 33.37 -4.07
C GLU A 295 2.44 33.29 -3.95
N THR A 296 3.17 33.54 -5.04
CA THR A 296 4.64 33.51 -5.05
C THR A 296 5.25 34.84 -5.50
N ASP A 297 6.54 35.03 -5.24
CA ASP A 297 7.34 36.09 -5.85
C ASP A 297 7.64 35.74 -7.32
N ALA A 298 6.58 35.55 -8.12
CA ALA A 298 6.66 35.04 -9.48
C ALA A 298 7.59 35.90 -10.35
N VAL A 299 8.44 35.22 -11.13
CA VAL A 299 9.41 35.87 -12.00
C VAL A 299 8.96 35.69 -13.44
N TRP A 300 8.93 36.79 -14.20
CA TRP A 300 8.56 36.81 -15.61
C TRP A 300 9.78 37.16 -16.46
N ALA A 301 9.91 36.53 -17.62
CA ALA A 301 11.02 36.77 -18.54
C ALA A 301 10.63 36.58 -20.01
N ALA A 302 11.42 37.15 -20.91
CA ALA A 302 11.31 36.92 -22.35
C ALA A 302 11.95 35.58 -22.73
N VAL A 303 11.18 34.48 -22.70
CA VAL A 303 11.69 33.13 -22.98
C VAL A 303 11.32 32.70 -24.41
N PRO A 304 12.29 32.24 -25.23
CA PRO A 304 12.02 31.73 -26.58
C PRO A 304 11.04 30.55 -26.59
N PRO A 305 10.14 30.44 -27.60
CA PRO A 305 9.11 29.40 -27.66
C PRO A 305 9.64 27.97 -27.51
N GLU A 306 10.84 27.67 -28.01
CA GLU A 306 11.46 26.33 -27.93
C GLU A 306 11.89 25.92 -26.51
N ARG A 307 11.85 26.84 -25.54
CA ARG A 307 12.11 26.58 -24.11
C ARG A 307 10.86 26.77 -23.24
N GLN A 308 9.72 27.10 -23.85
CA GLN A 308 8.45 27.16 -23.16
C GLN A 308 7.89 25.75 -22.98
N LEU A 309 7.21 25.57 -21.86
CA LEU A 309 6.48 24.37 -21.52
C LEU A 309 5.20 24.30 -22.37
N GLN A 310 4.67 23.10 -22.50
CA GLN A 310 3.39 22.81 -23.14
C GLN A 310 2.49 22.07 -22.16
N ALA A 311 1.18 22.14 -22.38
CA ALA A 311 0.22 21.36 -21.61
C ALA A 311 0.53 19.87 -21.77
N GLY A 312 0.56 19.14 -20.65
CA GLY A 312 0.97 17.74 -20.57
C GLY A 312 2.46 17.51 -20.33
N ASP A 313 3.30 18.55 -20.34
CA ASP A 313 4.69 18.41 -19.87
C ASP A 313 4.72 18.07 -18.37
N ILE A 314 5.65 17.21 -17.96
CA ILE A 314 5.88 16.88 -16.55
C ILE A 314 7.10 17.66 -16.06
N VAL A 315 6.93 18.43 -14.99
CA VAL A 315 8.00 19.18 -14.33
C VAL A 315 8.31 18.59 -12.96
N MET A 316 9.59 18.57 -12.57
CA MET A 316 10.04 17.93 -11.33
C MET A 316 11.23 18.65 -10.69
N GLN A 317 11.25 18.69 -9.35
CA GLN A 317 12.44 19.04 -8.59
C GLN A 317 13.55 17.98 -8.74
N SER A 318 14.73 18.38 -9.19
CA SER A 318 15.87 17.49 -9.37
C SER A 318 16.77 17.37 -8.15
N VAL A 319 16.53 18.19 -7.12
CA VAL A 319 17.37 18.29 -5.93
C VAL A 319 16.59 17.82 -4.70
N LEU A 320 17.16 16.86 -3.98
CA LEU A 320 16.61 16.27 -2.77
C LEU A 320 17.57 16.49 -1.60
N HIS A 321 17.03 16.80 -0.43
CA HIS A 321 17.81 16.89 0.80
C HIS A 321 17.97 15.51 1.45
N GLN A 322 19.09 15.23 2.12
CA GLN A 322 19.36 13.92 2.75
C GLN A 322 18.31 13.53 3.80
N SER A 323 17.71 14.51 4.49
CA SER A 323 16.67 14.27 5.50
C SER A 323 15.27 14.05 4.92
N THR A 324 15.08 14.25 3.62
CA THR A 324 13.76 14.13 2.99
C THR A 324 13.42 12.66 2.78
N THR A 325 12.37 12.19 3.45
CA THR A 325 11.79 10.85 3.26
C THR A 325 10.78 10.80 2.10
N ARG A 326 10.35 11.96 1.58
CA ARG A 326 9.44 12.09 0.44
C ARG A 326 10.18 12.00 -0.91
N GLY A 327 9.44 11.68 -1.98
CA GLY A 327 9.93 11.80 -3.35
C GLY A 327 10.14 13.27 -3.77
N PRO A 328 10.65 13.51 -4.99
CA PRO A 328 10.70 14.85 -5.55
C PRO A 328 9.29 15.39 -5.80
N ALA A 329 9.10 16.70 -5.64
CA ALA A 329 7.84 17.31 -6.07
C ALA A 329 7.75 17.28 -7.60
N VAL A 330 6.64 16.73 -8.10
CA VAL A 330 6.35 16.55 -9.54
C VAL A 330 4.99 17.17 -9.83
N ALA A 331 4.87 17.94 -10.91
CA ALA A 331 3.59 18.47 -11.39
C ALA A 331 3.44 18.23 -12.90
N VAL A 332 2.20 18.10 -13.36
CA VAL A 332 1.84 18.14 -14.78
C VAL A 332 1.42 19.56 -15.13
N ILE A 333 1.86 20.07 -16.28
CA ILE A 333 1.52 21.42 -16.76
C ILE A 333 0.14 21.40 -17.40
N ASP A 334 -0.76 22.24 -16.91
CA ASP A 334 -2.08 22.46 -17.49
C ASP A 334 -2.13 23.70 -18.39
N GLN A 335 -3.23 23.89 -19.13
CA GLN A 335 -3.43 25.07 -19.97
C GLN A 335 -3.43 26.38 -19.16
N GLU A 336 -3.88 26.33 -17.91
CA GLU A 336 -3.94 27.47 -17.00
C GLU A 336 -2.56 27.90 -16.48
N ASP A 337 -1.57 27.01 -16.53
CA ASP A 337 -0.19 27.30 -16.13
C ASP A 337 0.61 28.05 -17.21
N LEU A 338 0.07 28.15 -18.43
CA LEU A 338 0.75 28.70 -19.59
C LEU A 338 0.47 30.21 -19.77
N PRO A 339 1.44 30.99 -20.30
CA PRO A 339 2.77 30.57 -20.77
C PRO A 339 3.80 30.44 -19.63
N ALA A 340 4.49 29.29 -19.58
CA ALA A 340 5.52 29.01 -18.56
C ALA A 340 6.80 28.42 -19.15
N ALA A 341 7.91 28.57 -18.42
CA ALA A 341 9.19 27.93 -18.70
C ALA A 341 9.87 27.52 -17.39
N LEU A 342 10.68 26.45 -17.42
CA LEU A 342 11.28 25.90 -16.20
C LEU A 342 12.73 26.39 -15.97
N GLU A 343 13.04 26.82 -14.75
CA GLU A 343 14.41 27.12 -14.33
C GLU A 343 15.23 25.82 -14.15
N GLY A 344 16.32 25.68 -14.92
CA GLY A 344 17.06 24.43 -15.07
C GLY A 344 18.10 24.09 -14.01
N SER A 345 18.40 25.00 -13.08
CA SER A 345 19.48 24.81 -12.10
C SER A 345 19.13 23.72 -11.09
N MET A 346 17.86 23.61 -10.70
CA MET A 346 17.36 22.69 -9.69
C MET A 346 16.18 21.84 -10.14
N ASN A 347 15.67 22.03 -11.36
CA ASN A 347 14.47 21.34 -11.85
C ASN A 347 14.73 20.64 -13.20
N LEU A 348 13.87 19.68 -13.53
CA LEU A 348 13.82 18.96 -14.80
C LEU A 348 12.41 19.05 -15.40
N ALA A 349 12.34 19.14 -16.72
CA ALA A 349 11.10 19.10 -17.48
C ALA A 349 11.18 17.98 -18.53
N PHE A 350 10.07 17.28 -18.69
CA PHE A 350 9.92 16.10 -19.53
C PHE A 350 8.71 16.26 -20.43
N ARG A 351 8.85 15.90 -21.70
CA ARG A 351 7.77 15.89 -22.66
C ARG A 351 7.55 14.47 -23.15
N LEU A 352 6.30 14.08 -23.29
CA LEU A 352 5.95 12.80 -23.89
C LEU A 352 6.29 12.83 -25.39
N LYS A 353 7.01 11.81 -25.87
CA LYS A 353 7.32 11.70 -27.32
C LYS A 353 6.07 11.38 -28.15
N GLN A 354 5.06 10.78 -27.53
CA GLN A 354 3.78 10.44 -28.11
C GLN A 354 2.68 10.76 -27.11
N PRO A 355 1.51 11.25 -27.56
CA PRO A 355 0.38 11.47 -26.67
C PRO A 355 -0.01 10.14 -26.00
N VAL A 356 -0.31 10.22 -24.71
CA VAL A 356 -0.81 9.09 -23.92
C VAL A 356 -2.17 9.44 -23.35
N GLU A 357 -2.91 8.42 -22.91
CA GLU A 357 -4.18 8.60 -22.22
C GLU A 357 -3.99 9.39 -20.92
N GLU A 358 -4.93 10.28 -20.61
CA GLU A 358 -4.82 11.25 -19.52
C GLU A 358 -4.61 10.57 -18.15
N HIS A 359 -5.32 9.46 -17.89
CA HIS A 359 -5.18 8.69 -16.66
C HIS A 359 -3.77 8.09 -16.51
N TYR A 360 -3.13 7.71 -17.63
CA TYR A 360 -1.76 7.20 -17.58
C TYR A 360 -0.75 8.31 -17.31
N LEU A 361 -0.95 9.50 -17.87
CA LEU A 361 -0.13 10.68 -17.52
C LEU A 361 -0.19 10.98 -16.02
N ARG A 362 -1.37 10.90 -15.40
CA ARG A 362 -1.55 11.06 -13.95
C ARG A 362 -0.84 9.97 -13.15
N LEU A 363 -0.96 8.71 -13.55
CA LEU A 363 -0.26 7.58 -12.93
C LEU A 363 1.27 7.79 -12.98
N LEU A 364 1.80 8.24 -14.12
CA LEU A 364 3.22 8.55 -14.28
C LEU A 364 3.67 9.68 -13.35
N ALA A 365 2.90 10.76 -13.26
CA ALA A 365 3.20 11.86 -12.34
C ALA A 365 3.20 11.40 -10.88
N ALA A 366 2.22 10.60 -10.46
CA ALA A 366 2.15 10.03 -9.11
C ALA A 366 3.33 9.09 -8.83
N TYR A 367 3.69 8.24 -9.79
CA TYR A 367 4.85 7.35 -9.68
C TYR A 367 6.16 8.13 -9.51
N LEU A 368 6.37 9.20 -10.28
CA LEU A 368 7.56 10.05 -10.18
C LEU A 368 7.59 10.86 -8.87
N ASN A 369 6.44 11.23 -8.32
CA ASN A 369 6.32 11.90 -7.01
C ASN A 369 6.59 10.95 -5.82
N SER A 370 6.63 9.64 -6.08
CA SER A 370 6.89 8.63 -5.05
C SER A 370 8.37 8.63 -4.59
N PRO A 371 8.68 8.03 -3.43
CA PRO A 371 10.06 7.85 -2.97
C PRO A 371 10.94 7.01 -3.90
N VAL A 372 10.40 6.36 -4.94
CA VAL A 372 11.14 5.48 -5.85
C VAL A 372 12.34 6.18 -6.49
N LEU A 373 12.21 7.48 -6.79
CA LEU A 373 13.27 8.28 -7.42
C LEU A 373 14.43 8.61 -6.47
N GLN A 374 14.27 8.39 -5.16
CA GLN A 374 15.39 8.51 -4.23
C GLN A 374 16.50 7.52 -4.57
N GLY A 375 16.20 6.33 -5.10
CA GLY A 375 17.24 5.37 -5.53
C GLY A 375 18.10 5.88 -6.70
N TYR A 376 17.60 6.87 -7.43
CA TYR A 376 18.22 7.43 -8.64
C TYR A 376 18.95 8.77 -8.39
N ALA A 377 18.89 9.29 -7.16
CA ALA A 377 19.55 10.54 -6.78
C ALA A 377 21.00 10.30 -6.30
N VAL A 378 21.94 11.10 -6.79
CA VAL A 378 23.39 10.98 -6.51
C VAL A 378 23.88 12.17 -5.69
N GLY A 379 24.70 11.94 -4.67
CA GLY A 379 25.26 12.96 -3.77
C GLY A 379 25.15 12.58 -2.30
N ALA A 380 25.92 13.24 -1.42
CA ALA A 380 25.96 12.94 0.01
C ALA A 380 24.90 13.74 0.80
N THR A 381 25.06 15.06 0.89
CA THR A 381 24.14 15.96 1.62
C THR A 381 23.00 16.47 0.74
N ILE A 382 23.35 16.92 -0.47
CA ILE A 382 22.42 17.33 -1.50
C ILE A 382 22.45 16.26 -2.59
N ARG A 383 21.33 15.59 -2.79
CA ARG A 383 21.20 14.51 -3.74
C ARG A 383 20.55 15.03 -5.00
N ARG A 384 21.16 14.79 -6.15
CA ARG A 384 20.68 15.28 -7.44
C ARG A 384 20.27 14.14 -8.34
N ILE A 385 19.06 14.24 -8.88
CA ILE A 385 18.55 13.40 -9.96
C ILE A 385 19.00 14.02 -11.28
N ARG A 386 19.62 13.23 -12.14
CA ARG A 386 20.05 13.64 -13.48
C ARG A 386 19.24 12.87 -14.52
N TRP A 387 19.03 13.46 -15.70
CA TRP A 387 18.40 12.81 -16.84
C TRP A 387 18.96 11.40 -17.11
N LYS A 388 20.30 11.27 -17.19
CA LYS A 388 20.98 9.99 -17.42
C LYS A 388 20.65 8.92 -16.38
N ASN A 389 20.25 9.31 -15.16
CA ASN A 389 19.88 8.36 -14.13
C ASN A 389 18.46 7.83 -14.36
N LEU A 390 17.58 8.64 -14.95
CA LEU A 390 16.18 8.30 -15.20
C LEU A 390 16.00 7.48 -16.47
N GLU A 391 16.89 7.58 -17.45
CA GLU A 391 16.73 6.96 -18.78
C GLU A 391 16.30 5.48 -18.73
N ASN A 392 16.84 4.71 -17.80
CA ASN A 392 16.54 3.28 -17.62
C ASN A 392 15.54 2.99 -16.47
N LEU A 393 14.84 4.00 -15.95
CA LEU A 393 13.82 3.83 -14.92
C LEU A 393 12.63 3.05 -15.54
N PRO A 394 12.27 1.87 -15.00
CA PRO A 394 11.06 1.17 -15.43
C PRO A 394 9.83 1.98 -15.03
N LEU A 395 8.88 2.13 -15.95
CA LEU A 395 7.61 2.80 -15.71
C LEU A 395 6.50 1.79 -15.41
N PRO A 396 5.51 2.15 -14.57
CA PRO A 396 4.33 1.33 -14.35
C PRO A 396 3.57 1.13 -15.67
N THR A 397 2.89 -0.02 -15.82
CA THR A 397 1.97 -0.23 -16.93
C THR A 397 0.74 0.67 -16.77
N PRO A 398 0.12 1.14 -17.87
CA PRO A 398 -1.17 1.83 -17.80
C PRO A 398 -2.19 0.96 -17.06
N ASP A 399 -2.80 1.54 -16.04
CA ASP A 399 -3.84 0.92 -15.22
C ASP A 399 -4.82 2.03 -14.80
N GLU A 400 -5.97 2.05 -15.45
CA GLU A 400 -7.01 3.06 -15.23
C GLU A 400 -7.61 2.96 -13.82
N ALA A 401 -7.81 1.74 -13.30
CA ALA A 401 -8.38 1.54 -11.97
C ALA A 401 -7.46 2.10 -10.89
N VAL A 402 -6.14 1.86 -11.01
CA VAL A 402 -5.15 2.43 -10.09
C VAL A 402 -5.07 3.95 -10.23
N ALA A 403 -5.10 4.48 -11.45
CA ALA A 403 -5.10 5.92 -11.68
C ALA A 403 -6.31 6.61 -11.02
N ASN A 404 -7.51 6.07 -11.21
CA ASN A 404 -8.74 6.59 -10.61
C ASN A 404 -8.71 6.52 -9.08
N ALA A 405 -8.23 5.40 -8.50
CA ALA A 405 -8.07 5.27 -7.06
C ALA A 405 -7.09 6.31 -6.47
N LEU A 406 -6.00 6.62 -7.18
CA LEU A 406 -5.05 7.67 -6.78
C LEU A 406 -5.69 9.07 -6.85
N ASP A 407 -6.52 9.33 -7.84
CA ASP A 407 -7.25 10.60 -7.98
C ASP A 407 -8.29 10.79 -6.85
N ASP A 408 -9.01 9.73 -6.50
CA ASP A 408 -9.94 9.74 -5.37
C ASP A 408 -9.20 10.03 -4.05
N LEU A 409 -8.06 9.37 -3.82
CA LEU A 409 -7.22 9.63 -2.64
C LEU A 409 -6.67 11.07 -2.62
N ASN A 410 -6.28 11.60 -3.78
CA ASN A 410 -5.84 12.99 -3.88
C ASN A 410 -6.98 13.98 -3.60
N THR A 411 -8.18 13.70 -4.09
CA THR A 411 -9.39 14.50 -3.81
C THR A 411 -9.71 14.50 -2.32
N VAL A 412 -9.66 13.33 -1.67
CA VAL A 412 -9.84 13.20 -0.21
C VAL A 412 -8.79 14.02 0.53
N ARG A 413 -7.51 13.90 0.14
CA ARG A 413 -6.41 14.66 0.74
C ARG A 413 -6.60 16.18 0.61
N GLN A 414 -6.97 16.66 -0.57
CA GLN A 414 -7.24 18.08 -0.81
C GLN A 414 -8.38 18.60 0.06
N ARG A 415 -9.48 17.84 0.16
CA ARG A 415 -10.62 18.19 1.04
C ARG A 415 -10.20 18.27 2.51
N THR A 416 -9.41 17.32 2.99
CA THR A 416 -8.91 17.32 4.37
C THR A 416 -7.96 18.49 4.65
N LEU A 417 -7.07 18.83 3.70
CA LEU A 417 -6.21 20.01 3.82
C LEU A 417 -7.00 21.32 3.80
N SER A 418 -8.08 21.38 3.02
CA SER A 418 -9.01 22.52 3.04
C SER A 418 -9.66 22.67 4.42
N TRP A 419 -10.17 21.58 5.02
CA TRP A 419 -10.73 21.62 6.38
C TRP A 419 -9.69 22.01 7.45
N HIS A 420 -8.44 21.55 7.31
CA HIS A 420 -7.35 21.97 8.19
C HIS A 420 -7.08 23.48 8.08
N SER A 421 -7.08 24.00 6.86
CA SER A 421 -6.88 25.44 6.59
C SER A 421 -8.02 26.28 7.14
N GLU A 422 -9.27 25.83 6.96
CA GLU A 422 -10.49 26.44 7.52
C GLU A 422 -10.40 26.51 9.07
N ALA A 423 -10.01 25.41 9.72
CA ALA A 423 -9.85 25.37 11.17
C ALA A 423 -8.75 26.33 11.67
N ASN A 424 -7.61 26.42 10.95
CA ASN A 424 -6.54 27.35 11.29
C ASN A 424 -6.96 28.81 11.10
N ALA A 425 -7.65 29.13 10.00
CA ALA A 425 -8.18 30.46 9.72
C ALA A 425 -9.17 30.89 10.82
N LEU A 426 -10.08 29.99 11.20
CA LEU A 426 -11.05 30.25 12.28
C LEU A 426 -10.33 30.48 13.62
N ARG A 427 -9.32 29.68 13.95
CA ARG A 427 -8.51 29.86 15.16
C ARG A 427 -7.79 31.22 15.16
N GLN A 428 -7.20 31.61 14.04
CA GLN A 428 -6.51 32.89 13.89
C GLN A 428 -7.47 34.09 13.93
N SER A 429 -8.70 33.95 13.42
CA SER A 429 -9.72 35.01 13.42
C SER A 429 -10.04 35.54 14.82
N THR A 430 -9.89 34.71 15.85
CA THR A 430 -10.02 35.07 17.27
C THR A 430 -9.08 36.21 17.68
N PHE A 431 -7.91 36.29 17.05
CA PHE A 431 -6.81 37.18 17.45
C PHE A 431 -6.61 38.37 16.49
N THR A 432 -7.25 38.37 15.33
CA THR A 432 -7.01 39.39 14.28
C THR A 432 -8.17 40.38 14.12
N GLY A 433 -9.35 40.10 14.66
CA GLY A 433 -10.51 41.00 14.62
C GLY A 433 -10.47 42.09 15.69
N ARG A 434 -10.96 43.31 15.37
CA ARG A 434 -11.19 44.39 16.36
C ARG A 434 -12.47 44.20 17.19
N ASP A 435 -13.36 43.32 16.74
CA ASP A 435 -14.63 42.99 17.41
C ASP A 435 -14.61 41.54 17.90
N HIS A 436 -14.42 41.37 19.20
CA HIS A 436 -14.35 40.08 19.87
C HIS A 436 -15.68 39.32 19.86
N GLU A 437 -16.83 40.02 19.84
CA GLU A 437 -18.15 39.35 19.85
C GLU A 437 -18.44 38.75 18.47
N ALA A 438 -18.15 39.49 17.40
CA ALA A 438 -18.26 38.97 16.04
C ALA A 438 -17.29 37.80 15.76
N ALA A 439 -16.08 37.82 16.35
CA ALA A 439 -15.13 36.71 16.28
C ALA A 439 -15.65 35.48 17.04
N ARG A 440 -16.16 35.67 18.26
CA ARG A 440 -16.79 34.61 19.07
C ARG A 440 -17.95 33.95 18.34
N GLN A 441 -18.85 34.72 17.74
CA GLN A 441 -20.01 34.18 17.04
C GLN A 441 -19.63 33.39 15.79
N ARG A 442 -18.59 33.81 15.06
CA ARG A 442 -18.02 33.05 13.95
C ARG A 442 -17.43 31.73 14.42
N ILE A 443 -16.61 31.73 15.48
CA ILE A 443 -16.05 30.49 16.05
C ILE A 443 -17.14 29.51 16.47
N ILE A 444 -18.22 29.99 17.09
CA ILE A 444 -19.32 29.13 17.51
C ILE A 444 -20.05 28.54 16.30
N THR A 445 -20.32 29.36 15.28
CA THR A 445 -21.16 28.97 14.13
C THR A 445 -20.38 28.17 13.10
N GLU A 446 -19.27 28.71 12.59
CA GLU A 446 -18.41 28.05 11.59
C GLU A 446 -17.68 26.85 12.24
N GLY A 447 -17.24 27.00 13.49
CA GLY A 447 -16.63 25.90 14.24
C GLY A 447 -17.60 24.77 14.55
N ARG A 448 -18.93 25.01 14.58
CA ARG A 448 -19.93 23.94 14.70
C ARG A 448 -19.92 23.04 13.48
N VAL A 449 -19.86 23.60 12.28
CA VAL A 449 -19.82 22.80 11.04
C VAL A 449 -18.57 21.93 10.99
N LEU A 450 -17.40 22.49 11.33
CA LEU A 450 -16.15 21.71 11.41
C LEU A 450 -16.23 20.57 12.44
N ARG A 451 -16.76 20.83 13.64
CA ARG A 451 -16.97 19.77 14.65
C ARG A 451 -17.90 18.67 14.14
N LEU A 452 -19.01 19.03 13.50
CA LEU A 452 -19.95 18.06 12.95
C LEU A 452 -19.32 17.24 11.81
N ARG A 453 -18.45 17.83 10.97
CA ARG A 453 -17.69 17.08 9.95
C ARG A 453 -16.75 16.07 10.58
N VAL A 454 -16.01 16.47 11.62
CA VAL A 454 -15.10 15.58 12.33
C VAL A 454 -15.87 14.47 13.05
N GLU A 455 -16.99 14.79 13.69
CA GLU A 455 -17.85 13.81 14.35
C GLU A 455 -18.44 12.81 13.34
N ALA A 456 -18.92 13.27 12.19
CA ALA A 456 -19.38 12.40 11.11
C ALA A 456 -18.25 11.54 10.52
N ALA A 457 -17.04 12.08 10.40
CA ALA A 457 -15.88 11.31 9.97
C ALA A 457 -15.46 10.27 11.02
N ALA A 458 -15.49 10.61 12.32
CA ALA A 458 -15.17 9.70 13.42
C ALA A 458 -16.21 8.58 13.55
N GLN A 459 -17.46 8.80 13.15
CA GLN A 459 -18.45 7.73 13.05
C GLN A 459 -18.02 6.64 12.04
N LEU A 460 -17.19 6.97 11.04
CA LEU A 460 -16.64 5.97 10.11
C LEU A 460 -15.52 5.12 10.74
N ASP A 461 -15.02 5.46 11.93
CA ASP A 461 -14.12 4.56 12.68
C ASP A 461 -14.90 3.42 13.36
N ASP A 462 -16.24 3.55 13.47
CA ASP A 462 -17.11 2.49 13.96
C ASP A 462 -17.60 1.61 12.80
N SER A 463 -17.10 0.38 12.76
CA SER A 463 -17.52 -0.66 11.81
C SER A 463 -19.05 -0.83 11.74
N GLY A 464 -19.77 -0.74 12.85
CA GLY A 464 -21.22 -0.88 12.88
C GLY A 464 -21.92 0.25 12.13
N TYR A 465 -21.43 1.48 12.29
CA TYR A 465 -21.91 2.63 11.54
C TYR A 465 -21.61 2.52 10.04
N ILE A 466 -20.40 2.06 9.67
CA ILE A 466 -20.06 1.78 8.27
C ILE A 466 -21.09 0.82 7.68
N TYR A 467 -21.33 -0.33 8.33
CA TYR A 467 -22.27 -1.33 7.82
C TYR A 467 -23.69 -0.79 7.63
N ARG A 468 -24.15 0.09 8.53
CA ARG A 468 -25.48 0.72 8.44
C ARG A 468 -25.63 1.78 7.36
N THR A 469 -24.54 2.34 6.86
CA THR A 469 -24.57 3.51 5.98
C THR A 469 -24.03 3.21 4.58
N THR A 470 -23.13 2.22 4.45
CA THR A 470 -22.43 1.94 3.21
C THR A 470 -22.77 0.60 2.57
N LEU A 471 -23.36 -0.35 3.29
CA LEU A 471 -23.78 -1.63 2.69
C LEU A 471 -25.15 -1.52 2.00
N PRO A 472 -25.46 -2.40 1.03
CA PRO A 472 -26.78 -2.45 0.39
C PRO A 472 -27.91 -2.59 1.41
N TYR A 473 -29.04 -1.92 1.14
CA TYR A 473 -30.19 -1.83 2.06
C TYR A 473 -30.61 -3.16 2.71
N PRO A 474 -30.72 -4.29 1.97
CA PRO A 474 -31.07 -5.57 2.57
C PRO A 474 -30.14 -6.04 3.68
N ILE A 475 -28.83 -5.74 3.57
CA ILE A 475 -27.80 -6.13 4.52
C ILE A 475 -27.73 -5.13 5.66
N ALA A 476 -27.69 -3.82 5.34
CA ALA A 476 -27.61 -2.75 6.32
C ALA A 476 -28.79 -2.78 7.31
N MET A 477 -30.01 -3.02 6.82
CA MET A 477 -31.21 -3.15 7.66
C MET A 477 -31.12 -4.39 8.58
N ARG A 478 -30.64 -5.52 8.07
CA ARG A 478 -30.43 -6.74 8.87
C ARG A 478 -29.42 -6.50 9.99
N TRP A 479 -28.31 -5.84 9.70
CA TRP A 479 -27.33 -5.44 10.71
C TRP A 479 -27.93 -4.46 11.74
N ARG A 480 -28.70 -3.45 11.33
CA ARG A 480 -29.43 -2.57 12.26
C ARG A 480 -30.32 -3.38 13.23
N ASN A 481 -30.98 -4.44 12.75
CA ASN A 481 -31.80 -5.33 13.58
C ASN A 481 -30.94 -6.14 14.57
N VAL A 482 -29.75 -6.58 14.16
CA VAL A 482 -28.77 -7.21 15.06
C VAL A 482 -28.39 -6.24 16.17
N GLU A 483 -27.99 -5.01 15.85
CA GLU A 483 -27.62 -4.00 16.85
C GLU A 483 -28.76 -3.71 17.83
N ALA A 484 -29.97 -3.46 17.30
CA ALA A 484 -31.13 -3.15 18.13
C ALA A 484 -31.51 -4.28 19.08
N LYS A 485 -31.34 -5.54 18.67
CA LYS A 485 -31.60 -6.70 19.53
C LYS A 485 -30.44 -6.98 20.48
N ALA A 486 -29.20 -6.75 20.05
CA ALA A 486 -28.02 -6.92 20.89
C ALA A 486 -27.94 -5.88 22.01
N SER A 487 -28.57 -4.71 21.85
CA SER A 487 -28.67 -3.71 22.93
C SER A 487 -29.62 -4.09 24.07
N ILE A 488 -30.33 -5.21 23.95
CA ILE A 488 -31.24 -5.71 24.99
C ILE A 488 -30.50 -6.79 25.80
N ASP A 489 -29.74 -6.37 26.80
CA ASP A 489 -28.89 -7.25 27.62
C ASP A 489 -29.66 -8.40 28.30
N SER A 490 -30.95 -8.20 28.59
CA SER A 490 -31.80 -9.18 29.25
C SER A 490 -32.30 -10.31 28.33
N ALA A 491 -32.01 -10.27 27.03
CA ALA A 491 -32.53 -11.24 26.06
C ALA A 491 -31.55 -11.50 24.89
N PRO A 492 -30.51 -12.34 25.08
CA PRO A 492 -29.52 -12.62 24.04
C PRO A 492 -30.05 -13.47 22.86
N GLY A 493 -31.12 -14.25 23.07
CA GLY A 493 -31.68 -15.15 22.05
C GLY A 493 -32.12 -14.45 20.74
N PRO A 494 -32.93 -13.38 20.80
CA PRO A 494 -33.30 -12.60 19.62
C PRO A 494 -32.10 -12.05 18.84
N ALA A 495 -31.06 -11.56 19.54
CA ALA A 495 -29.85 -11.03 18.92
C ALA A 495 -29.06 -12.16 18.21
N TYR A 496 -28.96 -13.32 18.86
CA TYR A 496 -28.33 -14.51 18.31
C TYR A 496 -29.01 -14.96 17.01
N GLN A 497 -30.34 -15.08 17.01
CA GLN A 497 -31.10 -15.42 15.80
C GLN A 497 -30.92 -14.37 14.69
N ALA A 498 -30.93 -13.07 15.05
CA ALA A 498 -30.73 -12.00 14.09
C ALA A 498 -29.33 -12.06 13.44
N ALA A 499 -28.30 -12.42 14.21
CA ALA A 499 -26.95 -12.56 13.69
C ALA A 499 -26.85 -13.70 12.66
N LEU A 500 -27.42 -14.86 12.97
CA LEU A 500 -27.45 -16.01 12.07
C LEU A 500 -28.25 -15.72 10.78
N ASP A 501 -29.42 -15.09 10.91
CA ASP A 501 -30.23 -14.67 9.76
C ASP A 501 -29.48 -13.65 8.88
N THR A 502 -28.73 -12.72 9.49
CA THR A 502 -27.96 -11.70 8.76
C THR A 502 -26.84 -12.35 7.94
N ALA A 503 -26.16 -13.35 8.50
CA ALA A 503 -25.14 -14.10 7.77
C ALA A 503 -25.75 -14.83 6.55
N GLU A 504 -26.89 -15.51 6.72
CA GLU A 504 -27.58 -16.17 5.61
C GLU A 504 -27.98 -15.18 4.51
N ILE A 505 -28.52 -14.01 4.89
CA ILE A 505 -28.93 -12.97 3.93
C ILE A 505 -27.74 -12.32 3.22
N LEU A 506 -26.60 -12.13 3.88
CA LEU A 506 -25.37 -11.66 3.25
C LEU A 506 -24.95 -12.59 2.11
N PHE A 507 -24.86 -13.90 2.38
CA PHE A 507 -24.50 -14.89 1.36
C PHE A 507 -25.56 -15.01 0.27
N CYS A 508 -26.85 -14.92 0.63
CA CYS A 508 -27.95 -14.91 -0.34
C CYS A 508 -27.84 -13.73 -1.31
N TYR A 509 -27.66 -12.51 -0.79
CA TYR A 509 -27.49 -11.31 -1.59
C TYR A 509 -26.28 -11.43 -2.52
N CYS A 510 -25.11 -11.80 -1.98
CA CYS A 510 -23.90 -11.98 -2.77
C CYS A 510 -24.06 -13.02 -3.88
N ALA A 511 -24.68 -14.16 -3.58
CA ALA A 511 -24.92 -15.22 -4.57
C ALA A 511 -25.86 -14.76 -5.70
N LEU A 512 -26.91 -14.00 -5.37
CA LEU A 512 -27.88 -13.52 -6.37
C LEU A 512 -27.30 -12.42 -7.26
N VAL A 513 -26.51 -11.50 -6.70
CA VAL A 513 -25.79 -10.49 -7.48
C VAL A 513 -24.74 -11.16 -8.38
N ALA A 514 -23.95 -12.08 -7.83
CA ALA A 514 -22.98 -12.85 -8.63
C ALA A 514 -23.67 -13.62 -9.77
N ALA A 515 -24.80 -14.28 -9.49
CA ALA A 515 -25.58 -14.99 -10.51
C ALA A 515 -26.06 -14.05 -11.63
N ALA A 516 -26.56 -12.86 -11.29
CA ALA A 516 -26.98 -11.86 -12.26
C ALA A 516 -25.81 -11.37 -13.13
N LEU A 517 -24.65 -11.07 -12.52
CA LEU A 517 -23.43 -10.67 -13.24
C LEU A 517 -22.94 -11.78 -14.17
N THR A 518 -22.89 -13.03 -13.69
CA THR A 518 -22.47 -14.16 -14.53
C THR A 518 -23.43 -14.44 -15.68
N TYR A 519 -24.74 -14.25 -15.48
CA TYR A 519 -25.73 -14.42 -16.54
C TYR A 519 -25.53 -13.42 -17.68
N GLN A 520 -25.23 -12.16 -17.36
CA GLN A 520 -24.94 -11.12 -18.36
C GLN A 520 -23.71 -11.42 -19.21
N GLU A 521 -22.72 -12.09 -18.62
CA GLU A 521 -21.52 -12.56 -19.29
C GLU A 521 -21.69 -13.93 -19.98
N GLY A 522 -22.91 -14.48 -20.01
CA GLY A 522 -23.22 -15.77 -20.66
C GLY A 522 -22.70 -17.00 -19.91
N VAL A 523 -22.48 -16.88 -18.60
CA VAL A 523 -21.84 -17.89 -17.75
C VAL A 523 -22.87 -18.62 -16.91
N THR A 524 -22.75 -19.94 -16.84
CA THR A 524 -23.61 -20.76 -15.98
C THR A 524 -22.85 -21.25 -14.76
N ILE A 525 -23.37 -20.95 -13.57
CA ILE A 525 -22.88 -21.53 -12.31
C ILE A 525 -23.59 -22.88 -12.09
N PRO A 526 -22.87 -24.01 -11.93
CA PRO A 526 -23.49 -25.33 -11.81
C PRO A 526 -24.54 -25.43 -10.69
N ARG A 527 -24.28 -24.83 -9.52
CA ARG A 527 -25.23 -24.80 -8.41
C ARG A 527 -26.54 -24.11 -8.76
N MET A 528 -26.52 -23.08 -9.60
CA MET A 528 -27.74 -22.42 -10.07
C MET A 528 -28.60 -23.34 -10.92
N ALA A 529 -28.00 -24.23 -11.71
CA ALA A 529 -28.75 -25.27 -12.44
C ALA A 529 -29.42 -26.29 -11.49
N ALA A 530 -28.75 -26.66 -10.40
CA ALA A 530 -29.32 -27.52 -9.36
C ALA A 530 -30.47 -26.84 -8.59
N ILE A 531 -30.34 -25.53 -8.32
CA ILE A 531 -31.42 -24.71 -7.75
C ILE A 531 -32.62 -24.69 -8.70
N ARG A 532 -32.40 -24.42 -9.99
CA ARG A 532 -33.46 -24.43 -11.02
C ARG A 532 -34.24 -25.75 -11.05
N SER A 533 -33.54 -26.88 -11.06
CA SER A 533 -34.17 -28.21 -11.09
C SER A 533 -35.05 -28.45 -9.86
N ARG A 534 -34.57 -28.07 -8.66
CA ARG A 534 -35.37 -28.16 -7.43
C ARG A 534 -36.58 -27.23 -7.42
N LEU A 535 -36.41 -25.97 -7.84
CA LEU A 535 -37.52 -25.03 -7.95
C LEU A 535 -38.59 -25.52 -8.93
N SER A 536 -38.18 -26.08 -10.07
CA SER A 536 -39.10 -26.54 -11.13
C SER A 536 -39.86 -27.82 -10.74
N SER A 537 -39.27 -28.68 -9.91
CA SER A 537 -39.89 -29.89 -9.36
C SER A 537 -40.77 -29.65 -8.12
N GLY A 538 -40.92 -28.40 -7.68
CA GLY A 538 -41.66 -28.08 -6.45
C GLY A 538 -40.94 -28.52 -5.18
N GLY A 539 -39.61 -28.67 -5.25
CA GLY A 539 -38.75 -29.05 -4.14
C GLY A 539 -38.56 -27.95 -3.10
N THR A 540 -37.60 -28.16 -2.21
CA THR A 540 -37.29 -27.22 -1.12
C THR A 540 -36.75 -25.89 -1.63
N ALA A 541 -37.11 -24.81 -0.95
CA ALA A 541 -36.59 -23.48 -1.22
C ALA A 541 -35.05 -23.45 -1.04
N PRO A 542 -34.34 -22.61 -1.81
CA PRO A 542 -32.89 -22.47 -1.64
C PRO A 542 -32.57 -21.97 -0.23
N GLY A 543 -31.62 -22.64 0.43
CA GLY A 543 -31.20 -22.29 1.78
C GLY A 543 -29.78 -21.74 1.85
N PHE A 544 -29.30 -21.45 3.05
CA PHE A 544 -27.94 -20.96 3.28
C PHE A 544 -26.85 -21.76 2.54
N GLY A 545 -26.87 -23.10 2.62
CA GLY A 545 -25.90 -23.95 1.92
C GLY A 545 -25.92 -23.83 0.39
N ASP A 546 -27.05 -23.46 -0.20
CA ASP A 546 -27.17 -23.23 -1.65
C ASP A 546 -26.45 -21.96 -2.08
N TRP A 547 -26.65 -20.87 -1.34
CA TRP A 547 -26.00 -19.58 -1.60
C TRP A 547 -24.49 -19.66 -1.42
N VAL A 548 -24.05 -20.40 -0.42
CA VAL A 548 -22.64 -20.68 -0.20
C VAL A 548 -22.03 -21.44 -1.38
N ALA A 549 -22.68 -22.51 -1.84
CA ALA A 549 -22.18 -23.31 -2.95
C ALA A 549 -22.12 -22.51 -4.26
N VAL A 550 -23.06 -21.60 -4.51
CA VAL A 550 -23.01 -20.67 -5.67
C VAL A 550 -21.72 -19.86 -5.65
N LEU A 551 -21.34 -19.27 -4.50
CA LEU A 551 -20.14 -18.45 -4.38
C LEU A 551 -18.85 -19.28 -4.43
N GLN A 552 -18.85 -20.51 -3.90
CA GLN A 552 -17.69 -21.40 -3.95
C GLN A 552 -17.39 -21.94 -5.36
N GLU A 553 -18.42 -22.15 -6.17
CA GLU A 553 -18.26 -22.60 -7.56
C GLU A 553 -17.91 -21.46 -8.53
N LEU A 554 -18.11 -20.21 -8.10
CA LEU A 554 -17.94 -19.01 -8.93
C LEU A 554 -16.52 -18.86 -9.53
N PRO A 555 -15.40 -19.02 -8.79
CA PRO A 555 -14.06 -18.86 -9.37
C PRO A 555 -13.80 -19.82 -10.54
N SER A 556 -14.25 -21.07 -10.41
CA SER A 556 -14.12 -22.08 -11.47
C SER A 556 -14.96 -21.72 -12.70
N ALA A 557 -16.16 -21.18 -12.50
CA ALA A 557 -17.02 -20.73 -13.58
C ALA A 557 -16.42 -19.56 -14.36
N ILE A 558 -15.80 -18.58 -13.67
CA ILE A 558 -15.28 -17.37 -14.33
C ILE A 558 -13.88 -17.52 -14.94
N LYS A 559 -13.09 -18.52 -14.50
CA LYS A 559 -11.72 -18.77 -15.00
C LYS A 559 -11.65 -18.95 -16.53
N HIS A 560 -12.74 -19.42 -17.14
CA HIS A 560 -12.79 -19.75 -18.57
C HIS A 560 -13.09 -18.57 -19.49
N LEU A 561 -13.48 -17.41 -18.98
CA LEU A 561 -13.98 -16.29 -19.79
C LEU A 561 -12.95 -15.22 -20.10
N GLY A 562 -11.82 -15.21 -19.39
CA GLY A 562 -10.91 -14.07 -19.43
C GLY A 562 -11.60 -12.77 -18.98
N VAL A 563 -12.54 -12.85 -18.02
CA VAL A 563 -13.19 -11.67 -17.44
C VAL A 563 -12.10 -10.69 -16.99
N PRO A 564 -12.21 -9.39 -17.33
CA PRO A 564 -11.29 -8.37 -16.86
C PRO A 564 -11.10 -8.44 -15.34
N THR A 565 -9.88 -8.23 -14.87
CA THR A 565 -9.56 -8.29 -13.43
C THR A 565 -10.37 -7.30 -12.58
N ASN A 566 -10.81 -6.20 -13.19
CA ASN A 566 -11.61 -5.15 -12.57
C ASN A 566 -13.13 -5.39 -12.64
N HIS A 567 -13.58 -6.48 -13.27
CA HIS A 567 -15.01 -6.79 -13.34
C HIS A 567 -15.55 -7.15 -11.93
N PRO A 568 -16.73 -6.65 -11.51
CA PRO A 568 -17.22 -6.79 -10.14
C PRO A 568 -17.37 -8.25 -9.66
N VAL A 569 -17.55 -9.20 -10.57
CA VAL A 569 -17.66 -10.65 -10.24
C VAL A 569 -16.42 -11.22 -9.53
N THR A 570 -15.24 -10.62 -9.73
CA THR A 570 -13.97 -11.11 -9.15
C THR A 570 -13.93 -10.96 -7.63
N GLU A 571 -14.54 -9.90 -7.09
CA GLU A 571 -14.66 -9.68 -5.64
C GLU A 571 -15.58 -10.72 -5.00
N PHE A 572 -16.72 -11.04 -5.62
CA PHE A 572 -17.61 -12.11 -5.15
C PHE A 572 -16.91 -13.48 -5.17
N ALA A 573 -16.13 -13.76 -6.22
CA ALA A 573 -15.37 -14.99 -6.34
C ALA A 573 -14.33 -15.11 -5.22
N SER A 574 -13.60 -14.02 -4.96
CA SER A 574 -12.59 -13.93 -3.90
C SER A 574 -13.21 -14.09 -2.50
N PHE A 575 -14.35 -13.42 -2.25
CA PHE A 575 -15.11 -13.57 -1.02
C PHE A 575 -15.58 -15.02 -0.78
N GLY A 576 -16.00 -15.73 -1.84
CA GLY A 576 -16.50 -17.11 -1.74
C GLY A 576 -15.46 -18.16 -1.33
N VAL A 577 -14.17 -17.90 -1.58
CA VAL A 577 -13.08 -18.88 -1.38
C VAL A 577 -11.99 -18.44 -0.39
N ASP A 578 -12.04 -17.21 0.12
CA ASP A 578 -11.14 -16.78 1.21
C ASP A 578 -11.30 -17.72 2.41
N GLN A 579 -10.21 -18.38 2.82
CA GLN A 579 -10.24 -19.41 3.87
C GLN A 579 -10.75 -18.85 5.20
N ASN A 580 -10.44 -17.60 5.54
CA ASN A 580 -10.92 -17.00 6.78
C ASN A 580 -12.44 -16.75 6.73
N VAL A 581 -12.94 -16.33 5.55
CA VAL A 581 -14.39 -16.18 5.30
C VAL A 581 -15.08 -17.55 5.39
N VAL A 582 -14.48 -18.58 4.79
CA VAL A 582 -14.95 -19.97 4.86
C VAL A 582 -15.05 -20.44 6.31
N ASP A 583 -14.02 -20.23 7.12
CA ASP A 583 -13.98 -20.69 8.51
C ASP A 583 -15.05 -20.00 9.38
N ALA A 584 -15.15 -18.67 9.30
CA ALA A 584 -16.18 -17.91 10.01
C ALA A 584 -17.60 -18.32 9.60
N ARG A 585 -17.82 -18.48 8.29
CA ARG A 585 -19.09 -18.98 7.75
C ARG A 585 -19.41 -20.38 8.23
N VAL A 586 -18.45 -21.30 8.25
CA VAL A 586 -18.66 -22.69 8.72
C VAL A 586 -19.10 -22.70 10.18
N ARG A 587 -18.48 -21.87 11.04
CA ARG A 587 -18.91 -21.73 12.44
C ARG A 587 -20.35 -21.22 12.56
N LEU A 588 -20.70 -20.14 11.86
CA LEU A 588 -22.08 -19.62 11.86
C LEU A 588 -23.10 -20.60 11.26
N TYR A 589 -22.71 -21.33 10.23
CA TYR A 589 -23.56 -22.35 9.62
C TYR A 589 -23.81 -23.53 10.57
N ALA A 590 -22.80 -23.97 11.31
CA ALA A 590 -22.96 -24.99 12.34
C ALA A 590 -23.94 -24.53 13.42
N LEU A 591 -23.78 -23.30 13.93
CA LEU A 591 -24.70 -22.68 14.89
C LEU A 591 -26.14 -22.59 14.35
N ARG A 592 -26.30 -22.25 13.07
CA ARG A 592 -27.62 -22.21 12.39
C ARG A 592 -28.26 -23.58 12.28
N ASN A 593 -27.50 -24.61 11.94
CA ASN A 593 -27.98 -25.99 11.88
C ASN A 593 -28.37 -26.50 13.26
N ASP A 594 -27.58 -26.20 14.28
CA ASP A 594 -27.87 -26.59 15.65
C ASP A 594 -29.19 -25.97 16.15
N GLU A 595 -29.40 -24.68 15.87
CA GLU A 595 -30.68 -24.00 16.14
C GLU A 595 -31.86 -24.67 15.42
N SER A 596 -31.65 -25.07 14.16
CA SER A 596 -32.69 -25.71 13.32
C SER A 596 -32.99 -27.16 13.75
N HIS A 597 -32.04 -27.83 14.41
CA HIS A 597 -32.17 -29.19 14.93
C HIS A 597 -32.44 -29.24 16.45
N ILE A 598 -32.81 -28.12 17.07
CA ILE A 598 -33.15 -28.02 18.50
C ILE A 598 -31.94 -28.35 19.42
N ARG A 599 -30.72 -28.31 18.89
CA ARG A 599 -29.46 -28.41 19.66
C ARG A 599 -29.03 -27.03 20.12
N ARG A 600 -29.93 -26.29 20.76
CA ARG A 600 -29.72 -24.89 21.14
C ARG A 600 -28.66 -24.77 22.24
N ALA A 601 -27.91 -23.68 22.21
CA ALA A 601 -27.07 -23.30 23.34
C ALA A 601 -27.94 -23.12 24.60
N ASP A 602 -27.44 -23.55 25.75
CA ASP A 602 -28.07 -23.31 27.04
C ASP A 602 -28.18 -21.80 27.30
N GLU A 603 -29.17 -21.35 28.07
CA GLU A 603 -29.33 -19.93 28.44
C GLU A 603 -28.09 -19.37 29.14
N LEU A 604 -27.34 -20.21 29.88
CA LEU A 604 -26.10 -19.82 30.53
C LEU A 604 -24.94 -19.60 29.55
N ASP A 605 -24.86 -20.39 28.48
CA ASP A 605 -23.80 -20.32 27.48
C ASP A 605 -24.10 -19.34 26.34
N LEU A 606 -25.39 -19.04 26.14
CA LEU A 606 -25.90 -18.21 25.04
C LEU A 606 -25.22 -16.83 24.94
N PRO A 607 -24.89 -16.10 26.03
CA PRO A 607 -24.13 -14.86 25.92
C PRO A 607 -22.75 -15.04 25.28
N GLY A 608 -22.00 -16.10 25.64
CA GLY A 608 -20.68 -16.37 25.07
C GLY A 608 -20.76 -16.84 23.61
N VAL A 609 -21.75 -17.67 23.29
CA VAL A 609 -22.04 -18.10 21.91
C VAL A 609 -22.45 -16.91 21.05
N LEU A 610 -23.27 -16.00 21.58
CA LEU A 610 -23.67 -14.77 20.90
C LEU A 610 -22.45 -13.89 20.57
N GLN A 611 -21.55 -13.67 21.52
CA GLN A 611 -20.32 -12.88 21.26
C GLN A 611 -19.49 -13.48 20.13
N THR A 612 -19.35 -14.81 20.11
CA THR A 612 -18.65 -15.51 19.04
C THR A 612 -19.35 -15.35 17.69
N ALA A 613 -20.68 -15.51 17.66
CA ALA A 613 -21.47 -15.33 16.45
C ALA A 613 -21.41 -13.88 15.92
N LEU A 614 -21.41 -12.89 16.81
CA LEU A 614 -21.27 -11.47 16.44
C LEU A 614 -19.88 -11.16 15.91
N ALA A 615 -18.82 -11.75 16.49
CA ALA A 615 -17.46 -11.59 15.99
C ALA A 615 -17.31 -12.16 14.57
N ASP A 616 -17.81 -13.39 14.35
CA ASP A 616 -17.79 -14.02 13.02
C ASP A 616 -18.63 -13.23 12.02
N LEU A 617 -19.82 -12.75 12.40
CA LEU A 617 -20.65 -11.92 11.52
C LEU A 617 -19.97 -10.60 11.16
N ARG A 618 -19.38 -9.90 12.14
CA ARG A 618 -18.66 -8.64 11.90
C ARG A 618 -17.50 -8.86 10.93
N PHE A 619 -16.73 -9.93 11.12
CA PHE A 619 -15.66 -10.31 10.20
C PHE A 619 -16.18 -10.53 8.77
N LEU A 620 -17.30 -11.25 8.62
CA LEU A 620 -17.91 -11.47 7.31
C LEU A 620 -18.39 -10.16 6.66
N LEU A 621 -18.99 -9.25 7.43
CA LEU A 621 -19.42 -7.93 6.94
C LEU A 621 -18.23 -7.05 6.53
N GLU A 622 -17.14 -7.09 7.29
CA GLU A 622 -15.89 -6.39 6.97
C GLU A 622 -15.30 -6.90 5.64
N ARG A 623 -15.25 -8.22 5.46
CA ARG A 623 -14.79 -8.83 4.19
C ARG A 623 -15.75 -8.57 3.03
N ALA A 624 -17.00 -8.21 3.30
CA ALA A 624 -18.00 -7.84 2.30
C ALA A 624 -18.06 -6.32 2.02
N LEU A 625 -17.14 -5.52 2.55
CA LEU A 625 -17.15 -4.06 2.34
C LEU A 625 -16.97 -3.64 0.87
N PHE A 626 -16.46 -4.51 -0.01
CA PHE A 626 -16.45 -4.27 -1.46
C PHE A 626 -17.86 -4.01 -2.03
N LEU A 627 -18.92 -4.44 -1.33
CA LEU A 627 -20.30 -4.11 -1.70
C LEU A 627 -20.62 -2.62 -1.58
N ALA A 628 -19.85 -1.85 -0.82
CA ALA A 628 -19.99 -0.39 -0.76
C ALA A 628 -19.64 0.28 -2.09
N ASP A 629 -18.75 -0.34 -2.87
CA ASP A 629 -18.33 0.10 -4.20
C ASP A 629 -19.27 -0.40 -5.30
N LEU A 630 -20.27 -1.22 -4.95
CA LEU A 630 -21.30 -1.75 -5.85
C LEU A 630 -22.69 -1.30 -5.42
N PRO A 631 -23.00 0.01 -5.49
CA PRO A 631 -24.25 0.51 -4.95
C PRO A 631 -25.47 -0.12 -5.64
N LEU A 632 -26.37 -0.65 -4.81
CA LEU A 632 -27.68 -1.11 -5.22
C LEU A 632 -28.54 0.12 -5.57
N VAL A 633 -29.13 0.13 -6.76
CA VAL A 633 -29.98 1.23 -7.22
C VAL A 633 -31.28 0.73 -7.80
N ASP A 634 -32.33 1.53 -7.64
CA ASP A 634 -33.63 1.35 -8.29
C ASP A 634 -33.85 2.47 -9.30
N VAL A 635 -33.92 2.12 -10.59
CA VAL A 635 -34.04 3.09 -11.68
C VAL A 635 -35.49 3.55 -11.78
N THR A 636 -35.74 4.85 -11.59
CA THR A 636 -37.09 5.43 -11.57
C THR A 636 -37.47 6.12 -12.86
N SER A 637 -36.50 6.62 -13.61
CA SER A 637 -36.74 7.31 -14.89
C SER A 637 -35.54 7.18 -15.80
N VAL A 638 -35.80 7.02 -17.10
CA VAL A 638 -34.79 7.01 -18.14
C VAL A 638 -35.29 7.90 -19.27
N ARG A 639 -34.54 8.96 -19.58
CA ARG A 639 -34.83 9.87 -20.67
C ARG A 639 -33.70 9.86 -21.68
N TRP A 640 -33.94 9.27 -22.85
CA TRP A 640 -32.98 9.24 -23.95
C TRP A 640 -33.01 10.52 -24.78
N ASP A 641 -31.85 11.15 -24.95
CA ASP A 641 -31.60 12.18 -25.95
C ASP A 641 -30.99 11.52 -27.20
N SER A 642 -31.81 11.33 -28.22
CA SER A 642 -31.40 10.68 -29.47
C SER A 642 -30.40 11.50 -30.30
N LEU A 643 -30.32 12.81 -30.08
CA LEU A 643 -29.40 13.71 -30.78
C LEU A 643 -28.02 13.65 -30.12
N ARG A 644 -27.97 13.76 -28.79
CA ARG A 644 -26.71 13.69 -28.01
C ARG A 644 -26.22 12.26 -27.75
N LYS A 645 -27.05 11.26 -28.03
CA LYS A 645 -26.78 9.84 -27.76
C LYS A 645 -26.50 9.57 -26.27
N HIS A 646 -27.19 10.27 -25.38
CA HIS A 646 -27.05 10.09 -23.93
C HIS A 646 -28.42 9.88 -23.29
N ALA A 647 -28.49 9.00 -22.29
CA ALA A 647 -29.64 8.83 -21.41
C ALA A 647 -29.39 9.60 -20.11
N SER A 648 -30.35 10.42 -19.71
CA SER A 648 -30.44 10.93 -18.34
C SER A 648 -31.23 9.91 -17.52
N VAL A 649 -30.63 9.43 -16.44
CA VAL A 649 -31.17 8.37 -15.59
C VAL A 649 -31.39 8.92 -14.20
N GLU A 650 -32.60 8.75 -13.69
CA GLU A 650 -32.94 9.02 -12.29
C GLU A 650 -33.06 7.70 -11.54
N TYR A 651 -32.49 7.62 -10.35
CA TYR A 651 -32.52 6.41 -9.54
C TYR A 651 -32.46 6.70 -8.04
N HIS A 652 -33.00 5.77 -7.25
CA HIS A 652 -32.81 5.72 -5.81
C HIS A 652 -31.56 4.90 -5.49
N ARG A 653 -30.62 5.46 -4.72
CA ARG A 653 -29.44 4.74 -4.23
C ARG A 653 -29.77 4.00 -2.94
N LEU A 654 -30.12 2.72 -3.03
CA LEU A 654 -30.59 1.85 -1.95
C LEU A 654 -29.43 1.33 -1.08
N MET A 655 -28.66 2.26 -0.53
CA MET A 655 -27.54 2.01 0.39
C MET A 655 -27.91 2.48 1.79
N GLY A 656 -27.42 1.76 2.80
CA GLY A 656 -27.72 2.01 4.20
C GLY A 656 -29.06 1.44 4.66
N ASP A 657 -29.40 1.64 5.93
CA ASP A 657 -30.48 0.92 6.63
C ASP A 657 -31.92 1.44 6.38
N HIS A 658 -32.12 2.32 5.40
CA HIS A 658 -33.41 2.95 5.12
C HIS A 658 -33.85 2.84 3.64
N PRO A 659 -35.12 2.48 3.35
CA PRO A 659 -35.59 2.26 1.97
C PRO A 659 -36.00 3.55 1.25
N ILE A 660 -36.17 4.65 1.97
CA ILE A 660 -36.50 5.98 1.42
C ILE A 660 -35.21 6.78 1.36
N VAL A 661 -34.76 7.07 0.14
CA VAL A 661 -33.49 7.72 -0.15
C VAL A 661 -33.69 8.80 -1.22
N PRO A 662 -32.88 9.88 -1.22
CA PRO A 662 -32.93 10.91 -2.26
C PRO A 662 -32.77 10.34 -3.67
N ILE A 663 -33.35 11.03 -4.65
CA ILE A 663 -33.15 10.71 -6.08
C ILE A 663 -31.79 11.26 -6.50
N SER A 664 -31.01 10.41 -7.16
CA SER A 664 -29.75 10.76 -7.80
C SER A 664 -29.93 10.74 -9.32
N THR A 665 -29.07 11.48 -10.02
CA THR A 665 -29.06 11.55 -11.49
C THR A 665 -27.72 11.11 -12.05
N SER A 666 -27.71 10.36 -13.15
CA SER A 666 -26.51 10.07 -13.94
C SER A 666 -26.77 10.22 -15.42
N GLU A 667 -25.68 10.42 -16.19
CA GLU A 667 -25.70 10.30 -17.65
C GLU A 667 -25.13 8.95 -18.06
N GLN A 668 -25.72 8.34 -19.10
CA GLN A 668 -25.33 7.04 -19.62
C GLN A 668 -25.29 7.08 -21.14
N HIS A 669 -24.36 6.35 -21.76
CA HIS A 669 -24.23 6.30 -23.22
C HIS A 669 -25.17 5.29 -23.89
N HIS A 670 -25.97 4.54 -23.12
CA HIS A 670 -26.87 3.51 -23.61
C HIS A 670 -28.33 3.80 -23.19
N PRO A 671 -29.32 3.71 -24.11
CA PRO A 671 -30.74 3.90 -23.77
C PRO A 671 -31.41 2.74 -23.01
N GLY A 672 -30.70 1.66 -22.68
CA GLY A 672 -31.28 0.33 -22.46
C GLY A 672 -31.67 -0.01 -21.02
N LEU A 673 -31.81 0.98 -20.14
CA LEU A 673 -32.15 0.73 -18.74
C LEU A 673 -33.66 0.54 -18.54
N GLU A 674 -34.05 -0.46 -17.75
CA GLU A 674 -35.42 -0.80 -17.40
C GLU A 674 -35.86 0.01 -16.17
N VAL A 675 -36.87 0.86 -16.35
CA VAL A 675 -37.51 1.59 -15.26
C VAL A 675 -38.23 0.62 -14.33
N GLY A 676 -38.06 0.79 -13.03
CA GLY A 676 -38.64 -0.06 -11.97
C GLY A 676 -37.84 -1.34 -11.69
N SER A 677 -36.64 -1.47 -12.26
CA SER A 677 -35.74 -2.59 -12.02
C SER A 677 -34.56 -2.21 -11.14
N LEU A 678 -34.06 -3.21 -10.42
CA LEU A 678 -32.86 -3.08 -9.60
C LEU A 678 -31.60 -3.30 -10.43
N TYR A 679 -30.58 -2.49 -10.14
CA TYR A 679 -29.24 -2.58 -10.71
C TYR A 679 -28.19 -2.51 -9.61
N VAL A 680 -27.00 -3.06 -9.86
CA VAL A 680 -25.77 -2.57 -9.22
C VAL A 680 -25.01 -1.69 -10.19
N ILE A 681 -24.33 -0.65 -9.68
CA ILE A 681 -23.42 0.18 -10.47
C ILE A 681 -21.99 -0.25 -10.14
N ASP A 682 -21.15 -0.54 -11.15
CA ASP A 682 -19.74 -0.87 -10.92
C ASP A 682 -18.82 0.36 -10.83
N SER A 683 -17.53 0.13 -10.60
CA SER A 683 -16.51 1.19 -10.52
C SER A 683 -16.34 1.97 -11.85
N GLU A 684 -16.70 1.36 -12.98
CA GLU A 684 -16.75 1.99 -14.31
C GLU A 684 -18.08 2.73 -14.57
N ARG A 685 -18.96 2.83 -13.55
CA ARG A 685 -20.30 3.43 -13.62
C ARG A 685 -21.26 2.72 -14.57
N ARG A 686 -21.02 1.45 -14.86
CA ARG A 686 -21.91 0.60 -15.66
C ARG A 686 -23.01 0.03 -14.79
N PHE A 687 -24.21 -0.02 -15.35
CA PHE A 687 -25.41 -0.51 -14.70
C PHE A 687 -25.61 -2.00 -15.04
N HIS A 688 -25.61 -2.86 -14.02
CA HIS A 688 -25.86 -4.30 -14.15
C HIS A 688 -27.24 -4.66 -13.64
N LEU A 689 -28.15 -5.05 -14.56
CA LEU A 689 -29.52 -5.45 -14.24
C LEU A 689 -29.56 -6.68 -13.32
N LEU A 690 -30.29 -6.60 -12.20
CA LEU A 690 -30.42 -7.70 -11.25
C LEU A 690 -31.68 -8.55 -11.43
N ARG A 691 -32.69 -8.05 -12.16
CA ARG A 691 -33.91 -8.82 -12.44
C ARG A 691 -33.58 -10.02 -13.35
N PRO A 692 -34.15 -11.21 -13.09
CA PRO A 692 -35.13 -11.55 -12.05
C PRO A 692 -34.52 -12.16 -10.77
N PHE A 693 -33.19 -12.14 -10.62
CA PHE A 693 -32.51 -12.66 -9.43
C PHE A 693 -32.85 -11.86 -8.17
N LEU A 694 -32.88 -10.52 -8.29
CA LEU A 694 -33.34 -9.59 -7.26
C LEU A 694 -34.32 -8.57 -7.84
N MET A 695 -35.39 -8.28 -7.12
CA MET A 695 -36.46 -7.37 -7.55
C MET A 695 -36.94 -6.49 -6.39
N ARG A 696 -37.28 -5.24 -6.67
CA ARG A 696 -37.91 -4.34 -5.69
C ARG A 696 -39.42 -4.43 -5.82
N GLN A 697 -40.12 -4.68 -4.71
CA GLN A 697 -41.59 -4.74 -4.71
C GLN A 697 -42.17 -4.15 -3.42
N LEU A 698 -43.41 -3.65 -3.50
CA LEU A 698 -44.15 -3.21 -2.33
C LEU A 698 -44.67 -4.42 -1.56
N CYS A 699 -44.23 -4.61 -0.33
CA CYS A 699 -44.65 -5.76 0.47
C CYS A 699 -46.13 -5.62 0.90
N PRO A 700 -47.00 -6.61 0.62
CA PRO A 700 -48.41 -6.52 1.00
C PRO A 700 -48.63 -6.60 2.52
N ARG A 701 -47.69 -7.20 3.25
CA ARG A 701 -47.76 -7.40 4.71
C ARG A 701 -47.38 -6.15 5.50
N CYS A 702 -46.22 -5.55 5.23
CA CYS A 702 -45.73 -4.39 5.98
C CYS A 702 -45.83 -3.06 5.22
N ARG A 703 -46.29 -3.07 3.96
CA ARG A 703 -46.41 -1.88 3.09
C ARG A 703 -45.10 -1.11 2.88
N ALA A 704 -43.96 -1.75 3.15
CA ALA A 704 -42.64 -1.22 2.85
C ALA A 704 -42.15 -1.73 1.48
N TRP A 705 -41.33 -0.92 0.81
CA TRP A 705 -40.57 -1.35 -0.36
C TRP A 705 -39.44 -2.26 0.09
N LEU A 706 -39.45 -3.52 -0.37
CA LEU A 706 -38.48 -4.54 0.00
C LEU A 706 -37.85 -5.18 -1.24
N THR A 707 -36.74 -5.88 -1.01
CA THR A 707 -35.99 -6.61 -2.04
C THR A 707 -36.35 -8.08 -1.99
N PHE A 708 -36.75 -8.65 -3.11
CA PHE A 708 -37.27 -10.00 -3.22
C PHE A 708 -36.42 -10.87 -4.14
N HIS A 709 -36.31 -12.15 -3.78
CA HIS A 709 -35.76 -13.23 -4.60
C HIS A 709 -36.76 -14.38 -4.72
N ILE A 710 -36.55 -15.29 -5.67
CA ILE A 710 -37.36 -16.51 -5.78
C ILE A 710 -37.12 -17.45 -4.58
N ASP A 711 -38.21 -17.88 -3.96
CA ASP A 711 -38.20 -18.85 -2.85
C ASP A 711 -38.64 -20.23 -3.33
N ARG A 712 -39.84 -20.32 -3.91
CA ARG A 712 -40.41 -21.60 -4.39
C ARG A 712 -41.50 -21.40 -5.44
N LEU A 713 -41.90 -22.50 -6.07
CA LEU A 713 -43.13 -22.58 -6.87
C LEU A 713 -44.24 -23.25 -6.07
N GLU A 714 -45.39 -22.58 -5.94
CA GLU A 714 -46.60 -23.14 -5.35
C GLU A 714 -47.72 -23.21 -6.39
N LYS A 715 -48.15 -24.42 -6.78
CA LYS A 715 -49.26 -24.62 -7.74
C LYS A 715 -49.12 -23.71 -8.98
N GLN A 716 -47.91 -23.71 -9.58
CA GLN A 716 -47.50 -22.89 -10.72
C GLN A 716 -47.37 -21.37 -10.48
N LYS A 717 -47.63 -20.87 -9.26
CA LYS A 717 -47.38 -19.47 -8.88
C LYS A 717 -45.98 -19.33 -8.29
N VAL A 718 -45.26 -18.29 -8.71
CA VAL A 718 -43.97 -17.94 -8.12
C VAL A 718 -44.21 -17.33 -6.75
N VAL A 719 -43.51 -17.85 -5.75
CA VAL A 719 -43.42 -17.29 -4.41
C VAL A 719 -42.05 -16.65 -4.27
N LEU A 720 -42.06 -15.36 -3.95
CA LEU A 720 -40.88 -14.56 -3.68
C LEU A 720 -40.74 -14.35 -2.17
N LYS A 721 -39.50 -14.25 -1.69
CA LYS A 721 -39.18 -13.97 -0.29
C LYS A 721 -38.33 -12.70 -0.19
N SER A 722 -38.70 -11.82 0.74
CA SER A 722 -37.96 -10.58 0.97
C SER A 722 -36.69 -10.85 1.78
N LEU A 723 -35.57 -10.23 1.40
CA LEU A 723 -34.31 -10.34 2.12
C LEU A 723 -34.37 -9.69 3.51
N GLU A 724 -35.08 -8.57 3.62
CA GLU A 724 -35.16 -7.74 4.83
C GLU A 724 -35.95 -8.44 5.95
N HIS A 725 -37.18 -8.89 5.66
CA HIS A 725 -38.12 -9.37 6.69
C HIS A 725 -38.51 -10.84 6.53
N GLY A 726 -38.03 -11.53 5.48
CA GLY A 726 -38.48 -12.88 5.15
C GLY A 726 -39.98 -12.97 4.76
N HIS A 727 -40.62 -11.85 4.43
CA HIS A 727 -42.02 -11.82 3.99
C HIS A 727 -42.17 -12.48 2.62
N LEU A 728 -43.27 -13.21 2.44
CA LEU A 728 -43.59 -13.88 1.20
C LEU A 728 -44.53 -13.03 0.33
N LEU A 729 -44.29 -13.04 -0.98
CA LEU A 729 -45.12 -12.41 -2.00
C LEU A 729 -45.40 -13.42 -3.11
N LYS A 730 -46.67 -13.57 -3.51
CA LYS A 730 -47.05 -14.40 -4.66
C LYS A 730 -47.16 -13.49 -5.88
N ASP A 731 -46.35 -13.75 -6.90
CA ASP A 731 -46.33 -12.93 -8.12
C ASP A 731 -46.14 -13.79 -9.37
N SER A 732 -47.23 -14.04 -10.09
CA SER A 732 -47.18 -14.83 -11.33
C SER A 732 -46.53 -14.10 -12.51
N SER A 733 -46.38 -12.77 -12.46
CA SER A 733 -45.85 -11.98 -13.58
C SER A 733 -44.35 -12.21 -13.80
N THR A 734 -43.63 -12.65 -12.77
CA THR A 734 -42.17 -12.86 -12.81
C THR A 734 -41.76 -14.18 -13.45
N ARG A 735 -42.71 -15.11 -13.65
CA ARG A 735 -42.42 -16.47 -14.14
C ARG A 735 -41.71 -16.45 -15.50
N GLY A 736 -42.18 -15.65 -16.45
CA GLY A 736 -41.58 -15.57 -17.78
C GLY A 736 -40.13 -15.09 -17.75
N ALA A 737 -39.84 -14.06 -16.94
CA ALA A 737 -38.48 -13.58 -16.75
C ALA A 737 -37.57 -14.65 -16.11
N LEU A 738 -38.08 -15.37 -15.09
CA LEU A 738 -37.35 -16.46 -14.44
C LEU A 738 -37.06 -17.63 -15.40
N GLN A 739 -37.97 -17.94 -16.32
CA GLN A 739 -37.74 -18.93 -17.38
C GLN A 739 -36.69 -18.43 -18.38
N HIS A 740 -36.77 -17.16 -18.78
CA HIS A 740 -35.84 -16.55 -19.72
C HIS A 740 -34.38 -16.59 -19.25
N VAL A 741 -34.14 -16.31 -17.95
CA VAL A 741 -32.79 -16.39 -17.38
C VAL A 741 -32.37 -17.80 -16.96
N GLY A 742 -33.21 -18.81 -17.25
CA GLY A 742 -32.93 -20.19 -16.88
C GLY A 742 -32.95 -20.46 -15.38
N LEU A 743 -33.71 -19.71 -14.59
CA LEU A 743 -33.98 -20.00 -13.16
C LEU A 743 -35.17 -20.95 -12.96
N LEU A 744 -36.03 -21.08 -13.97
CA LEU A 744 -37.13 -22.04 -14.03
C LEU A 744 -37.12 -22.76 -15.37
N GLU A 745 -37.61 -24.00 -15.40
CA GLU A 745 -37.84 -24.71 -16.66
C GLU A 745 -39.05 -24.14 -17.42
N GLU A 746 -38.96 -24.16 -18.75
CA GLU A 746 -40.12 -23.92 -19.61
C GLU A 746 -41.16 -25.02 -19.36
N LEU A 747 -42.45 -24.66 -19.38
CA LEU A 747 -43.52 -25.65 -19.31
C LEU A 747 -43.49 -26.46 -20.61
N GLY A 748 -42.77 -27.58 -20.59
CA GLY A 748 -42.80 -28.53 -21.69
C GLY A 748 -44.23 -29.04 -21.89
N ALA A 749 -44.69 -29.03 -23.14
CA ALA A 749 -45.92 -29.68 -23.60
C ALA A 749 -45.84 -31.21 -23.43
N LYS A 750 -45.70 -31.70 -22.20
CA LYS A 750 -45.79 -33.11 -21.83
C LYS A 750 -47.09 -33.29 -21.04
N GLY A 751 -48.18 -33.61 -21.75
CA GLY A 751 -49.42 -34.07 -21.11
C GLY A 751 -50.72 -33.62 -21.78
N THR A 752 -50.89 -33.84 -23.08
CA THR A 752 -52.23 -33.99 -23.72
C THR A 752 -52.11 -35.05 -24.81
N ALA A 753 -51.91 -36.30 -24.38
CA ALA A 753 -52.03 -37.48 -25.22
C ALA A 753 -52.40 -38.66 -24.32
N GLU A 754 -53.53 -38.54 -23.63
CA GLU A 754 -54.31 -39.63 -23.03
C GLU A 754 -55.63 -39.02 -22.55
N GLU A 755 -56.56 -38.84 -23.50
CA GLU A 755 -58.01 -39.00 -23.31
C GLU A 755 -58.61 -39.48 -24.64
#